data_AF-A0AAD7U467-F1
#
_entry.id   AF-A0AAD7U467-F1
#
_cell.length_a   1.000
_cell.length_b   1.000
_cell.length_c   1.000
_cell.angle_alpha   90.00
_cell.angle_beta   90.00
_cell.angle_gamma   90.00
#
_symmetry.space_group_name_H-M   'P 1'
#
loop_
_entity.id
_entity.type
_entity.pdbx_description
1 polymer ?
#
loop_
_entity_poly.entity_id
_entity_poly.type
_entity_poly.pdbx_seq_one_letter_code
_entity_poly.pdbx_strand_id
1 'polypeptide(L)'
;MPYEQANYFNFSSLILKSYPETSPWDLTPEVFSVRPKRTAPCLHFPDSLKDAALVQAKKSKLNPFHFMCGRNPFVLDTPPPPDATIPINASDVVPPLMRWLVSEDVQYEFVEELHAGEGGIVCRIRAGQDTRVLKLYIGLDATVRFRTEANAYASILSRNVTGIVPQCYGCPLSVLRGQDPSVTKGLVLEDLVGAQCLSVHNVDLGVGEMALRALHKLHSAHILHGNPEKVNVLVILEMKRVVWVRFSHAVCQDSVTRQALLAELAEGWAFIYQRLIPDGFIGWESGPDAIDPRTLVDDVAPALMQPTRPRPSKPTIAEEAIAILASYPDINLFSWDPPIFHLTPGPKHDHEYDADEFLEAIKAEHAKLTFNPFGKWYGPCPCRTDTPETITENSDEWCAYDVPPRIPQIPSETEIEFLEYMKCSSNHPFLRVRIGSSERLLKIFSMNWGGKKNNAPCMPRFMTERDAYSHLAHHGACAAGAVPQCYGWIELSRAHVDSANAAIRQAYAGEPPPWLVFPVFEDGSPSAAIVLEYLPESEAITLDNISPARADLAVRSLSRVHCSYVVHGDVTNMKNLRLIRGRGDSPDRVVVIDFDHSMMSSWKRAWPSRIRFYNEFMTLWVHLYSWMLPMRRTYCKTTKHPHTIEPKQADLVPK
;
A
#
# COMPACT_ATOMS: atom_id res chain seq x y z
N MET A 1 -20.76 7.29 -5.91
CA MET A 1 -21.02 6.84 -4.53
C MET A 1 -20.42 7.87 -3.58
N PRO A 2 -21.12 8.31 -2.52
CA PRO A 2 -20.52 9.14 -1.49
C PRO A 2 -19.56 8.25 -0.69
N TYR A 3 -18.27 8.45 -0.86
CA TYR A 3 -17.25 7.74 -0.09
C TYR A 3 -17.25 8.30 1.33
N GLU A 4 -17.49 7.44 2.33
CA GLU A 4 -17.42 7.81 3.74
C GLU A 4 -16.05 8.37 4.12
N GLN A 5 -16.09 9.46 4.88
CA GLN A 5 -15.02 10.38 5.26
C GLN A 5 -14.23 9.89 6.49
N ALA A 6 -13.00 9.42 6.32
CA ALA A 6 -12.02 9.27 7.39
C ALA A 6 -10.58 9.46 6.88
N ASN A 7 -9.76 10.22 7.61
CA ASN A 7 -8.40 10.54 7.23
C ASN A 7 -7.47 9.34 7.39
N TYR A 8 -6.64 9.06 6.38
CA TYR A 8 -5.91 7.80 6.31
C TYR A 8 -4.49 7.95 5.75
N PHE A 9 -3.51 8.18 6.62
CA PHE A 9 -2.09 8.05 6.27
C PHE A 9 -1.49 6.84 7.01
N ASN A 10 -0.47 6.21 6.41
CA ASN A 10 0.19 5.06 7.02
C ASN A 10 1.39 5.51 7.87
N PHE A 11 1.32 5.26 9.18
CA PHE A 11 2.29 5.76 10.18
C PHE A 11 2.89 4.64 11.05
N SER A 12 3.33 3.53 10.46
CA SER A 12 3.97 2.43 11.21
C SER A 12 5.10 2.90 12.15
N SER A 13 5.82 3.96 11.75
CA SER A 13 6.90 4.56 12.55
C SER A 13 6.43 5.32 13.79
N LEU A 14 5.19 5.83 13.82
CA LEU A 14 4.59 6.48 14.99
C LEU A 14 3.97 5.46 15.95
N ILE A 15 3.33 4.42 15.42
CA ILE A 15 2.85 3.29 16.24
C ILE A 15 4.03 2.71 17.03
N LEU A 16 5.18 2.48 16.38
CA LEU A 16 6.39 2.01 17.05
C LEU A 16 6.90 2.95 18.16
N LYS A 17 6.52 4.23 18.20
CA LYS A 17 6.97 5.13 19.28
C LYS A 17 6.05 5.14 20.50
N SER A 18 4.76 4.88 20.31
CA SER A 18 3.75 4.95 21.37
C SER A 18 3.22 3.59 21.80
N TYR A 19 3.61 2.52 21.12
CA TYR A 19 3.16 1.17 21.44
C TYR A 19 4.03 0.54 22.55
N PRO A 20 3.48 -0.21 23.51
CA PRO A 20 2.07 -0.57 23.69
C PRO A 20 1.30 0.39 24.61
N GLU A 21 1.88 1.55 24.95
CA GLU A 21 1.29 2.51 25.90
C GLU A 21 0.03 3.20 25.33
N THR A 22 -0.04 3.35 24.01
CA THR A 22 -1.17 3.91 23.28
C THR A 22 -1.70 2.89 22.27
N SER A 23 -2.99 2.58 22.41
CA SER A 23 -3.75 1.75 21.49
C SER A 23 -3.75 2.33 20.07
N PRO A 24 -3.39 1.54 19.04
CA PRO A 24 -3.48 1.99 17.66
C PRO A 24 -4.89 2.44 17.23
N TRP A 25 -5.93 1.97 17.90
CA TRP A 25 -7.33 2.33 17.64
C TRP A 25 -7.76 3.65 18.28
N ASP A 26 -6.97 4.19 19.20
CA ASP A 26 -7.29 5.40 19.96
C ASP A 26 -6.42 6.58 19.50
N LEU A 27 -5.59 6.36 18.46
CA LEU A 27 -4.80 7.38 17.79
C LEU A 27 -5.70 8.34 17.00
N THR A 28 -5.34 9.62 17.00
CA THR A 28 -6.06 10.68 16.26
C THR A 28 -5.10 11.40 15.31
N PRO A 29 -5.40 11.45 13.99
CA PRO A 29 -6.50 10.75 13.31
C PRO A 29 -6.34 9.23 13.40
N GLU A 30 -7.45 8.51 13.15
CA GLU A 30 -7.47 7.05 13.11
C GLU A 30 -6.42 6.52 12.12
N VAL A 31 -5.61 5.56 12.57
CA VAL A 31 -4.61 4.95 11.70
C VAL A 31 -5.31 4.11 10.63
N PHE A 32 -4.92 4.33 9.37
CA PHE A 32 -5.50 3.59 8.26
C PHE A 32 -5.35 2.07 8.44
N SER A 33 -6.37 1.31 8.04
CA SER A 33 -6.40 -0.16 8.08
C SER A 33 -6.34 -0.81 9.48
N VAL A 34 -6.22 -0.04 10.57
CA VAL A 34 -6.34 -0.60 11.93
C VAL A 34 -7.74 -1.14 12.19
N ARG A 35 -8.76 -0.46 11.67
CA ARG A 35 -10.11 -1.00 11.47
C ARG A 35 -10.35 -1.20 9.98
N PRO A 36 -10.11 -2.41 9.43
CA PRO A 36 -10.49 -2.71 8.07
C PRO A 36 -11.98 -2.47 7.90
N LYS A 37 -12.35 -1.43 7.15
CA LYS A 37 -13.71 -1.35 6.64
C LYS A 37 -13.87 -2.50 5.65
N ARG A 38 -14.97 -3.24 5.75
CA ARG A 38 -15.37 -4.19 4.69
C ARG A 38 -15.30 -3.38 3.41
N THR A 39 -14.43 -3.74 2.49
CA THR A 39 -14.40 -3.03 1.22
C THR A 39 -15.77 -3.29 0.62
N ALA A 40 -16.61 -2.26 0.51
CA ALA A 40 -17.95 -2.35 -0.07
C ALA A 40 -18.02 -3.27 -1.31
N PRO A 41 -17.01 -3.32 -2.20
CA PRO A 41 -17.11 -4.15 -3.39
C PRO A 41 -17.12 -5.66 -3.14
N CYS A 42 -16.39 -6.20 -2.16
CA CYS A 42 -16.32 -7.65 -1.94
C CYS A 42 -17.61 -8.24 -1.37
N LEU A 43 -18.37 -7.46 -0.58
CA LEU A 43 -19.67 -7.90 -0.06
C LEU A 43 -20.70 -8.17 -1.15
N HIS A 44 -20.48 -7.62 -2.34
CA HIS A 44 -21.36 -7.75 -3.49
C HIS A 44 -20.84 -8.76 -4.51
N PHE A 45 -19.82 -9.57 -4.18
CA PHE A 45 -19.41 -10.64 -5.08
C PHE A 45 -20.55 -11.65 -5.23
N PRO A 46 -20.91 -12.01 -6.47
CA PRO A 46 -21.89 -13.06 -6.70
C PRO A 46 -21.35 -14.39 -6.19
N ASP A 47 -22.24 -15.30 -5.78
CA ASP A 47 -21.83 -16.59 -5.22
C ASP A 47 -21.03 -17.42 -6.22
N SER A 48 -21.30 -17.28 -7.53
CA SER A 48 -20.47 -17.88 -8.59
C SER A 48 -18.99 -17.50 -8.49
N LEU A 49 -18.69 -16.26 -8.10
CA LEU A 49 -17.32 -15.80 -7.95
C LEU A 49 -16.68 -16.30 -6.66
N LYS A 50 -17.45 -16.41 -5.57
CA LYS A 50 -16.99 -17.00 -4.31
C LYS A 50 -16.70 -18.49 -4.50
N ASP A 51 -17.56 -19.20 -5.22
CA ASP A 51 -17.37 -20.63 -5.54
C ASP A 51 -16.10 -20.84 -6.37
N ALA A 52 -15.88 -20.01 -7.39
CA ALA A 52 -14.65 -20.02 -8.19
C ALA A 52 -13.41 -19.75 -7.32
N ALA A 53 -13.49 -18.77 -6.42
CA ALA A 53 -12.42 -18.46 -5.48
C ALA A 53 -12.16 -19.59 -4.47
N LEU A 54 -13.20 -20.30 -4.03
CA LEU A 54 -13.06 -21.47 -3.15
C LEU A 54 -12.37 -22.64 -3.86
N VAL A 55 -12.76 -22.93 -5.10
CA VAL A 55 -12.08 -23.95 -5.93
C VAL A 55 -10.61 -23.56 -6.12
N GLN A 56 -10.36 -22.29 -6.44
CA GLN A 56 -9.02 -21.73 -6.58
C GLN A 56 -8.20 -21.87 -5.30
N ALA A 57 -8.76 -21.53 -4.14
CA ALA A 57 -8.06 -21.59 -2.87
C ALA A 57 -7.74 -23.03 -2.44
N LYS A 58 -8.64 -23.98 -2.71
CA LYS A 58 -8.38 -25.41 -2.47
C LYS A 58 -7.25 -25.94 -3.37
N LYS A 59 -7.19 -25.49 -4.62
CA LYS A 59 -6.17 -25.89 -5.61
C LYS A 59 -4.80 -25.28 -5.30
N SER A 60 -4.75 -23.98 -5.09
CA SER A 60 -3.51 -23.21 -4.90
C SER A 60 -3.01 -23.14 -3.47
N LYS A 61 -3.85 -23.51 -2.50
CA LYS A 61 -3.59 -23.30 -1.06
C LYS A 61 -3.47 -21.83 -0.68
N LEU A 62 -4.05 -20.92 -1.48
CA LEU A 62 -4.06 -19.48 -1.25
C LEU A 62 -5.43 -18.87 -1.58
N ASN A 63 -5.97 -18.09 -0.67
CA ASN A 63 -7.18 -17.32 -0.93
C ASN A 63 -6.86 -16.18 -1.91
N PRO A 64 -7.49 -16.12 -3.10
CA PRO A 64 -7.23 -15.06 -4.06
C PRO A 64 -7.73 -13.67 -3.59
N PHE A 65 -8.48 -13.61 -2.49
CA PHE A 65 -8.98 -12.37 -1.88
C PHE A 65 -8.36 -12.07 -0.50
N HIS A 66 -7.21 -12.66 -0.15
CA HIS A 66 -6.53 -12.41 1.13
C HIS A 66 -6.22 -10.92 1.41
N PHE A 67 -6.24 -10.04 0.41
CA PHE A 67 -6.03 -8.60 0.54
C PHE A 67 -7.33 -7.80 0.79
N MET A 68 -8.51 -8.44 0.85
CA MET A 68 -9.80 -7.74 0.90
C MET A 68 -10.01 -6.85 2.14
N CYS A 69 -9.32 -7.14 3.24
CA CYS A 69 -9.31 -6.29 4.43
C CYS A 69 -8.22 -5.20 4.39
N GLY A 70 -7.60 -4.99 3.24
CA GLY A 70 -6.50 -4.04 3.06
C GLY A 70 -5.15 -4.62 3.46
N ARG A 71 -4.23 -3.74 3.84
CA ARG A 71 -2.86 -4.12 4.20
C ARG A 71 -2.64 -3.94 5.69
N ASN A 72 -1.76 -4.78 6.23
CA ASN A 72 -1.38 -4.76 7.62
C ASN A 72 -0.69 -3.43 7.97
N PRO A 73 -1.30 -2.61 8.85
CA PRO A 73 -0.74 -1.31 9.21
C PRO A 73 0.43 -1.42 10.20
N PHE A 74 0.72 -2.62 10.70
CA PHE A 74 1.73 -2.86 11.72
C PHE A 74 3.03 -3.48 11.16
N VAL A 75 3.09 -3.79 9.85
CA VAL A 75 4.32 -4.25 9.21
C VAL A 75 5.32 -3.09 9.12
N LEU A 76 6.53 -3.31 9.63
CA LEU A 76 7.66 -2.41 9.48
C LEU A 76 8.47 -2.88 8.26
N ASP A 77 8.60 -2.05 7.22
CA ASP A 77 9.36 -2.41 5.99
C ASP A 77 10.88 -2.58 6.25
N THR A 78 11.36 -2.12 7.41
CA THR A 78 12.72 -2.38 7.88
C THR A 78 12.65 -2.91 9.31
N PRO A 79 13.16 -4.12 9.60
CA PRO A 79 13.41 -4.48 10.98
C PRO A 79 14.35 -3.41 11.54
N PRO A 80 14.02 -2.77 12.67
CA PRO A 80 14.96 -1.86 13.30
C PRO A 80 16.28 -2.61 13.52
N PRO A 81 17.44 -1.93 13.40
CA PRO A 81 18.72 -2.58 13.61
C PRO A 81 18.69 -3.35 14.95
N PRO A 82 19.33 -4.52 15.05
CA PRO A 82 19.24 -5.40 16.23
C PRO A 82 19.51 -4.68 17.56
N ASP A 83 20.32 -3.63 17.51
CA ASP A 83 20.75 -2.83 18.66
C ASP A 83 19.78 -1.69 19.02
N ALA A 84 18.79 -1.39 18.17
CA ALA A 84 17.77 -0.36 18.39
C ALA A 84 16.54 -0.91 19.13
N THR A 85 16.73 -1.89 20.02
CA THR A 85 15.66 -2.31 20.93
C THR A 85 15.24 -1.11 21.76
N ILE A 86 13.94 -0.79 21.72
CA ILE A 86 13.39 0.26 22.57
C ILE A 86 12.92 -0.47 23.83
N PRO A 87 13.66 -0.39 24.94
CA PRO A 87 13.24 -1.05 26.16
C PRO A 87 11.91 -0.46 26.60
N ILE A 88 11.01 -1.34 27.02
CA ILE A 88 9.76 -0.93 27.66
C ILE A 88 10.12 -0.59 29.12
N ASN A 89 9.61 0.51 29.65
CA ASN A 89 9.78 0.83 31.08
C ASN A 89 8.99 -0.17 31.93
N ALA A 90 9.57 -1.34 32.17
CA ALA A 90 9.02 -2.38 33.04
C ALA A 90 9.63 -2.24 34.44
N SER A 91 9.16 -1.28 35.24
CA SER A 91 9.68 -1.06 36.60
C SER A 91 8.97 -1.89 37.69
N ASP A 92 7.89 -2.60 37.35
CA ASP A 92 7.06 -3.24 38.37
C ASP A 92 7.46 -4.71 38.59
N VAL A 93 7.88 -5.00 39.82
CA VAL A 93 8.10 -6.37 40.28
C VAL A 93 6.75 -7.10 40.30
N VAL A 94 6.58 -8.06 39.40
CA VAL A 94 5.36 -8.89 39.35
C VAL A 94 5.42 -9.91 40.50
N PRO A 95 4.47 -9.89 41.45
CA PRO A 95 4.42 -10.91 42.50
C PRO A 95 4.16 -12.29 41.87
N PRO A 96 4.70 -13.37 42.44
CA PRO A 96 4.42 -14.72 41.94
C PRO A 96 2.91 -15.00 42.02
N LEU A 97 2.42 -15.82 41.08
CA LEU A 97 1.01 -16.23 41.06
C LEU A 97 0.63 -16.80 42.42
N MET A 98 -0.41 -16.24 43.05
CA MET A 98 -0.85 -16.70 44.35
C MET A 98 -1.18 -18.20 44.28
N ARG A 99 -0.74 -18.92 45.31
CA ARG A 99 -1.19 -20.29 45.52
C ARG A 99 -2.69 -20.24 45.71
N TRP A 100 -3.43 -21.04 44.95
CA TRP A 100 -4.86 -21.14 45.18
C TRP A 100 -5.04 -21.94 46.47
N LEU A 101 -5.16 -21.20 47.59
CA LEU A 101 -5.50 -21.76 48.89
C LEU A 101 -6.97 -22.10 48.85
N VAL A 102 -7.25 -23.27 48.31
CA VAL A 102 -8.56 -23.86 48.41
C VAL A 102 -8.72 -24.31 49.85
N SER A 103 -9.83 -23.95 50.49
CA SER A 103 -10.19 -24.49 51.80
C SER A 103 -10.02 -26.00 51.73
N GLU A 104 -9.38 -26.62 52.71
CA GLU A 104 -9.14 -28.08 52.72
C GLU A 104 -10.44 -28.89 52.55
N ASP A 105 -11.60 -28.24 52.72
CA ASP A 105 -12.95 -28.79 52.59
C ASP A 105 -13.54 -28.79 51.16
N VAL A 106 -12.93 -28.12 50.17
CA VAL A 106 -13.52 -28.10 48.80
C VAL A 106 -13.14 -29.37 48.06
N GLN A 107 -14.11 -30.27 47.92
CA GLN A 107 -14.00 -31.45 47.06
C GLN A 107 -13.99 -31.05 45.58
N TYR A 108 -13.09 -31.67 44.82
CA TYR A 108 -13.05 -31.55 43.37
C TYR A 108 -13.69 -32.76 42.72
N GLU A 109 -14.67 -32.51 41.87
CA GLU A 109 -15.25 -33.54 41.03
C GLU A 109 -14.81 -33.27 39.58
N PHE A 110 -14.16 -34.25 38.97
CA PHE A 110 -13.90 -34.21 37.54
C PHE A 110 -15.23 -34.33 36.80
N VAL A 111 -15.56 -33.35 35.99
CA VAL A 111 -16.82 -33.33 35.24
C VAL A 111 -16.60 -33.92 33.86
N GLU A 112 -15.70 -33.32 33.08
CA GLU A 112 -15.38 -33.79 31.72
C GLU A 112 -13.98 -33.36 31.28
N GLU A 113 -13.43 -34.12 30.34
CA GLU A 113 -12.24 -33.71 29.60
C GLU A 113 -12.66 -32.76 28.47
N LEU A 114 -12.12 -31.54 28.48
CA LEU A 114 -12.37 -30.55 27.43
C LEU A 114 -11.39 -30.70 26.27
N HIS A 115 -10.14 -31.04 26.58
CA HIS A 115 -9.07 -31.20 25.60
C HIS A 115 -7.91 -32.01 26.17
N ALA A 116 -7.41 -32.99 25.41
CA ALA A 116 -6.11 -33.61 25.61
C ALA A 116 -5.24 -33.42 24.36
N GLY A 117 -4.01 -32.96 24.54
CA GLY A 117 -3.09 -32.67 23.45
C GLY A 117 -1.62 -32.66 23.90
N GLU A 118 -0.72 -32.29 22.98
CA GLU A 118 0.71 -32.27 23.25
C GLU A 118 1.05 -31.27 24.38
N GLY A 119 1.26 -31.81 25.58
CA GLY A 119 1.78 -31.09 26.75
C GLY A 119 0.77 -30.69 27.82
N GLY A 120 -0.49 -31.13 27.72
CA GLY A 120 -1.46 -30.88 28.79
C GLY A 120 -2.82 -31.55 28.60
N ILE A 121 -3.56 -31.64 29.71
CA ILE A 121 -4.96 -32.03 29.75
C ILE A 121 -5.75 -30.85 30.33
N VAL A 122 -6.84 -30.47 29.68
CA VAL A 122 -7.75 -29.43 30.14
C VAL A 122 -9.06 -30.10 30.52
N CYS A 123 -9.46 -29.94 31.77
CA CYS A 123 -10.62 -30.63 32.33
C CYS A 123 -11.58 -29.61 32.93
N ARG A 124 -12.88 -29.80 32.75
CA ARG A 124 -13.86 -29.11 33.58
C ARG A 124 -13.94 -29.83 34.93
N ILE A 125 -13.80 -29.06 35.99
CA ILE A 125 -13.92 -29.52 37.36
C ILE A 125 -15.04 -28.76 38.06
N ARG A 126 -15.69 -29.41 39.02
CA ARG A 126 -16.60 -28.78 39.97
C ARG A 126 -15.84 -28.55 41.27
N ALA A 127 -15.77 -27.30 41.71
CA ALA A 127 -15.14 -26.88 42.96
C ALA A 127 -16.22 -26.24 43.84
N GLY A 128 -16.83 -27.04 44.73
CA GLY A 128 -18.03 -26.63 45.46
C GLY A 128 -19.26 -26.55 44.54
N GLN A 129 -19.94 -25.39 44.49
CA GLN A 129 -21.08 -25.17 43.58
C GLN A 129 -20.66 -24.64 42.20
N ASP A 130 -19.40 -24.30 42.05
CA ASP A 130 -18.87 -23.59 40.90
C ASP A 130 -18.18 -24.55 39.91
N THR A 131 -18.34 -24.29 38.61
CA THR A 131 -17.53 -24.96 37.58
C THR A 131 -16.28 -24.14 37.27
N ARG A 132 -15.16 -24.83 37.08
CA ARG A 132 -13.85 -24.26 36.76
C ARG A 132 -13.15 -25.14 35.74
N VAL A 133 -12.09 -24.60 35.15
CA VAL A 133 -11.21 -25.35 34.24
C VAL A 133 -9.89 -25.62 34.95
N LEU A 134 -9.51 -26.90 35.03
CA LEU A 134 -8.20 -27.33 35.49
C LEU A 134 -7.35 -27.67 34.27
N LYS A 135 -6.27 -26.89 34.06
CA LYS A 135 -5.27 -27.18 33.03
C LYS A 135 -4.07 -27.87 33.69
N LEU A 136 -3.88 -29.15 33.41
CA LEU A 136 -2.75 -29.96 33.87
C LEU A 136 -1.67 -29.98 32.80
N TYR A 137 -0.41 -29.88 33.20
CA TYR A 137 0.74 -29.96 32.30
C TYR A 137 1.41 -31.33 32.45
N ILE A 138 1.63 -32.01 31.33
CA ILE A 138 2.19 -33.36 31.28
C ILE A 138 3.37 -33.43 30.31
N GLY A 139 4.30 -34.36 30.53
CA GLY A 139 5.49 -34.57 29.70
C GLY A 139 6.75 -33.86 30.18
N LEU A 140 7.84 -34.03 29.42
CA LEU A 140 9.19 -33.56 29.80
C LEU A 140 9.27 -32.03 30.00
N ASP A 141 8.51 -31.27 29.21
CA ASP A 141 8.51 -29.79 29.24
C ASP A 141 7.42 -29.20 30.15
N ALA A 142 6.65 -30.03 30.86
CA ALA A 142 5.52 -29.59 31.69
C ALA A 142 5.91 -28.49 32.68
N THR A 143 7.10 -28.59 33.26
CA THR A 143 7.65 -27.60 34.20
C THR A 143 7.85 -26.24 33.56
N VAL A 144 8.42 -26.21 32.36
CA VAL A 144 8.74 -24.97 31.64
C VAL A 144 7.44 -24.32 31.21
N ARG A 145 6.56 -25.07 30.54
CA ARG A 145 5.24 -24.58 30.07
C ARG A 145 4.38 -24.04 31.20
N PHE A 146 4.29 -24.78 32.32
CA PHE A 146 3.58 -24.32 33.51
C PHE A 146 4.16 -23.01 34.06
N ARG A 147 5.50 -22.92 34.20
CA ARG A 147 6.14 -21.72 34.73
C ARG A 147 5.90 -20.51 33.83
N THR A 148 6.04 -20.69 32.51
CA THR A 148 5.78 -19.65 31.52
C THR A 148 4.35 -19.13 31.62
N GLU A 149 3.36 -20.02 31.60
CA GLU A 149 1.94 -19.63 31.64
C GLU A 149 1.53 -19.08 33.02
N ALA A 150 2.04 -19.63 34.12
CA ALA A 150 1.81 -19.12 35.47
C ALA A 150 2.39 -17.70 35.64
N ASN A 151 3.58 -17.42 35.09
CA ASN A 151 4.19 -16.09 35.10
C ASN A 151 3.37 -15.09 34.28
N ALA A 152 2.84 -15.51 33.13
CA ALA A 152 1.94 -14.69 32.33
C ALA A 152 0.67 -14.33 33.13
N TYR A 153 0.02 -15.31 33.76
CA TYR A 153 -1.15 -15.06 34.62
C TYR A 153 -0.83 -14.20 35.85
N ALA A 154 0.35 -14.36 36.45
CA ALA A 154 0.80 -13.47 37.53
C ALA A 154 0.88 -12.01 37.04
N SER A 155 1.47 -11.79 35.85
CA SER A 155 1.56 -10.46 35.23
C SER A 155 0.18 -9.89 34.94
N ILE A 156 -0.70 -10.68 34.32
CA ILE A 156 -2.11 -10.35 34.04
C ILE A 156 -2.82 -9.86 35.29
N LEU A 157 -2.73 -10.61 36.40
CA LEU A 157 -3.40 -10.28 37.66
C LEU A 157 -2.80 -9.02 38.30
N SER A 158 -1.47 -8.89 38.32
CA SER A 158 -0.79 -7.73 38.89
C SER A 158 -1.15 -6.41 38.20
N ARG A 159 -1.54 -6.50 36.91
CA ARG A 159 -1.90 -5.36 36.05
C ARG A 159 -3.40 -5.23 35.81
N ASN A 160 -4.22 -5.99 36.53
CA ASN A 160 -5.68 -5.98 36.44
C ASN A 160 -6.21 -6.17 35.00
N VAL A 161 -5.56 -7.05 34.22
CA VAL A 161 -6.00 -7.39 32.88
C VAL A 161 -7.17 -8.37 32.97
N THR A 162 -8.40 -7.86 32.86
CA THR A 162 -9.63 -8.64 32.98
C THR A 162 -10.45 -8.64 31.67
N GLY A 163 -11.34 -9.62 31.54
CA GLY A 163 -12.31 -9.74 30.45
C GLY A 163 -11.75 -10.30 29.13
N ILE A 164 -10.44 -10.23 28.91
CA ILE A 164 -9.78 -10.63 27.66
C ILE A 164 -8.91 -11.89 27.78
N VAL A 165 -8.84 -12.45 28.99
CA VAL A 165 -8.17 -13.70 29.36
C VAL A 165 -9.09 -14.44 30.35
N PRO A 166 -8.95 -15.76 30.50
CA PRO A 166 -9.67 -16.48 31.55
C PRO A 166 -9.22 -15.94 32.91
N GLN A 167 -10.15 -15.74 33.84
CA GLN A 167 -9.76 -15.46 35.23
C GLN A 167 -8.93 -16.63 35.77
N CYS A 168 -7.73 -16.35 36.29
CA CYS A 168 -6.90 -17.35 36.95
C CYS A 168 -7.09 -17.28 38.46
N TYR A 169 -7.47 -18.41 39.07
CA TYR A 169 -7.66 -18.54 40.52
C TYR A 169 -6.38 -18.97 41.24
N GLY A 170 -5.38 -19.44 40.49
CA GLY A 170 -4.04 -19.79 40.97
C GLY A 170 -3.66 -21.25 40.67
N CYS A 171 -2.64 -21.72 41.37
CA CYS A 171 -2.12 -23.09 41.23
C CYS A 171 -2.67 -23.99 42.34
N PRO A 172 -3.22 -25.18 42.05
CA PRO A 172 -3.72 -26.10 43.07
C PRO A 172 -2.55 -26.72 43.85
N LEU A 173 -2.61 -26.66 45.19
CA LEU A 173 -1.51 -27.09 46.07
C LEU A 173 -1.46 -28.61 46.30
N SER A 174 -2.59 -29.31 46.12
CA SER A 174 -2.82 -30.60 46.80
C SER A 174 -3.60 -31.66 46.01
N VAL A 175 -4.12 -31.35 44.81
CA VAL A 175 -5.09 -32.23 44.10
C VAL A 175 -4.48 -33.56 43.62
N LEU A 176 -3.16 -33.71 43.58
CA LEU A 176 -2.50 -34.92 43.04
C LEU A 176 -1.57 -35.61 44.06
N ARG A 177 -1.87 -35.55 45.36
CA ARG A 177 -1.08 -36.26 46.41
C ARG A 177 -1.18 -37.80 46.36
N GLY A 178 -1.92 -38.38 45.41
CA GLY A 178 -2.14 -39.83 45.32
C GLY A 178 -1.78 -40.50 43.99
N GLN A 179 -1.36 -39.76 42.96
CA GLN A 179 -0.96 -40.32 41.67
C GLN A 179 0.33 -39.67 41.16
N ASP A 180 1.06 -40.44 40.35
CA ASP A 180 2.39 -40.18 39.76
C ASP A 180 2.98 -38.76 39.97
N PRO A 181 4.11 -38.60 40.70
CA PRO A 181 4.77 -37.30 40.90
C PRO A 181 5.18 -36.57 39.61
N SER A 182 5.10 -37.23 38.45
CA SER A 182 5.25 -36.63 37.13
C SER A 182 4.13 -35.63 36.75
N VAL A 183 2.94 -35.71 37.35
CA VAL A 183 1.77 -34.85 37.08
C VAL A 183 1.50 -33.92 38.26
N THR A 184 2.35 -32.90 38.49
CA THR A 184 2.23 -32.05 39.71
C THR A 184 1.95 -30.58 39.43
N LYS A 185 1.64 -30.20 38.19
CA LYS A 185 1.54 -28.80 37.78
C LYS A 185 0.24 -28.53 37.05
N GLY A 186 -0.51 -27.56 37.54
CA GLY A 186 -1.72 -27.12 36.88
C GLY A 186 -2.15 -25.72 37.27
N LEU A 187 -3.08 -25.18 36.49
CA LEU A 187 -3.72 -23.90 36.74
C LEU A 187 -5.22 -24.09 36.84
N VAL A 188 -5.85 -23.35 37.75
CA VAL A 188 -7.30 -23.28 37.83
C VAL A 188 -7.78 -21.97 37.23
N LEU A 189 -8.59 -22.11 36.20
CA LEU A 189 -9.06 -21.04 35.33
C LEU A 189 -10.59 -20.97 35.34
N GLU A 190 -11.11 -19.83 34.89
CA GLU A 190 -12.52 -19.61 34.57
C GLU A 190 -13.03 -20.66 33.58
N ASP A 191 -14.22 -21.19 33.84
CA ASP A 191 -14.93 -22.03 32.89
C ASP A 191 -15.68 -21.15 31.89
N LEU A 192 -15.18 -21.11 30.66
CA LEU A 192 -15.72 -20.31 29.57
C LEU A 192 -16.82 -21.11 28.86
N VAL A 193 -17.93 -21.34 29.55
CA VAL A 193 -19.08 -22.10 29.01
C VAL A 193 -19.59 -21.44 27.73
N GLY A 194 -19.79 -22.25 26.68
CA GLY A 194 -20.25 -21.77 25.37
C GLY A 194 -19.16 -21.10 24.52
N ALA A 195 -17.91 -21.02 25.01
CA ALA A 195 -16.80 -20.51 24.22
C ALA A 195 -16.44 -21.45 23.08
N GLN A 196 -16.17 -20.87 21.91
CA GLN A 196 -15.73 -21.59 20.72
C GLN A 196 -14.35 -21.07 20.31
N CYS A 197 -13.50 -21.94 19.74
CA CYS A 197 -12.28 -21.47 19.09
C CYS A 197 -12.64 -20.51 17.95
N LEU A 198 -11.81 -19.48 17.75
CA LEU A 198 -11.94 -18.59 16.62
C LEU A 198 -11.82 -19.39 15.31
N SER A 199 -12.73 -19.17 14.38
CA SER A 199 -12.84 -19.92 13.13
C SER A 199 -13.41 -19.04 12.02
N VAL A 200 -13.41 -19.57 10.81
CA VAL A 200 -14.00 -18.91 9.64
C VAL A 200 -15.52 -18.72 9.75
N HIS A 201 -16.18 -19.46 10.65
CA HIS A 201 -17.63 -19.44 10.86
C HIS A 201 -18.10 -18.44 11.92
N ASN A 202 -17.20 -18.03 12.83
CA ASN A 202 -17.54 -17.16 13.95
C ASN A 202 -16.69 -15.87 13.99
N VAL A 203 -15.89 -15.61 12.96
CA VAL A 203 -15.16 -14.35 12.80
C VAL A 203 -15.92 -13.38 11.88
N ASP A 204 -15.97 -12.13 12.31
CA ASP A 204 -16.28 -10.99 11.46
C ASP A 204 -15.31 -9.85 11.78
N LEU A 205 -15.51 -8.68 11.16
CA LEU A 205 -14.64 -7.53 11.40
C LEU A 205 -14.64 -7.08 12.87
N GLY A 206 -15.78 -7.17 13.55
CA GLY A 206 -15.94 -6.77 14.95
C GLY A 206 -15.26 -7.75 15.90
N VAL A 207 -15.46 -9.06 15.71
CA VAL A 207 -14.75 -10.11 16.45
C VAL A 207 -13.23 -9.99 16.23
N GLY A 208 -12.81 -9.73 14.99
CA GLY A 208 -11.41 -9.46 14.67
C GLY A 208 -10.84 -8.26 15.41
N GLU A 209 -11.58 -7.13 15.44
CA GLU A 209 -11.16 -5.93 16.18
C GLU A 209 -11.05 -6.22 17.67
N MET A 210 -12.04 -6.92 18.24
CA MET A 210 -12.02 -7.30 19.65
C MET A 210 -10.84 -8.19 20.00
N ALA A 211 -10.50 -9.17 19.15
CA ALA A 211 -9.35 -10.04 19.34
C ALA A 211 -8.03 -9.26 19.34
N LEU A 212 -7.85 -8.32 18.41
CA LEU A 212 -6.63 -7.50 18.34
C LEU A 212 -6.54 -6.47 19.45
N ARG A 213 -7.67 -5.89 19.90
CA ARG A 213 -7.69 -5.02 21.09
C ARG A 213 -7.39 -5.80 22.36
N ALA A 214 -7.88 -7.03 22.45
CA ALA A 214 -7.53 -7.95 23.53
C ALA A 214 -6.02 -8.26 23.51
N LEU A 215 -5.44 -8.51 22.33
CA LEU A 215 -4.00 -8.71 22.17
C LEU A 215 -3.21 -7.45 22.57
N HIS A 216 -3.62 -6.27 22.11
CA HIS A 216 -3.03 -5.01 22.53
C HIS A 216 -3.07 -4.80 24.05
N LYS A 217 -4.18 -5.13 24.72
CA LYS A 217 -4.28 -5.01 26.18
C LYS A 217 -3.35 -5.98 26.92
N LEU A 218 -3.03 -7.15 26.34
CA LEU A 218 -1.92 -7.99 26.82
C LEU A 218 -0.57 -7.29 26.65
N HIS A 219 -0.34 -6.67 25.48
CA HIS A 219 0.90 -5.97 25.18
C HIS A 219 1.10 -4.75 26.09
N SER A 220 0.05 -3.99 26.41
CA SER A 220 0.11 -2.90 27.40
C SER A 220 0.43 -3.41 28.80
N ALA A 221 0.19 -4.70 29.06
CA ALA A 221 0.62 -5.38 30.27
C ALA A 221 2.04 -5.99 30.16
N HIS A 222 2.78 -5.69 29.09
CA HIS A 222 4.12 -6.18 28.78
C HIS A 222 4.18 -7.71 28.71
N ILE A 223 3.15 -8.29 28.10
CA ILE A 223 3.05 -9.73 27.84
C ILE A 223 3.03 -9.90 26.32
N LEU A 224 4.05 -10.57 25.80
CA LEU A 224 4.05 -11.15 24.46
C LEU A 224 3.38 -12.53 24.57
N HIS A 225 2.31 -12.81 23.84
CA HIS A 225 1.63 -14.11 23.86
C HIS A 225 2.51 -15.22 23.26
N GLY A 226 3.30 -14.90 22.24
CA GLY A 226 4.27 -15.74 21.54
C GLY A 226 3.68 -16.73 20.53
N ASN A 227 2.35 -16.75 20.34
CA ASN A 227 1.70 -17.68 19.38
C ASN A 227 0.27 -17.22 19.02
N PRO A 228 0.10 -16.18 18.18
CA PRO A 228 -1.21 -15.63 17.83
C PRO A 228 -1.98 -16.50 16.81
N GLU A 229 -2.51 -17.65 17.25
CA GLU A 229 -3.25 -18.62 16.42
C GLU A 229 -4.74 -18.69 16.75
N LYS A 230 -5.56 -19.15 15.78
CA LYS A 230 -7.02 -19.29 15.92
C LYS A 230 -7.46 -20.15 17.11
N VAL A 231 -6.68 -21.20 17.42
CA VAL A 231 -6.96 -22.13 18.54
C VAL A 231 -6.63 -21.52 19.91
N ASN A 232 -5.91 -20.40 19.93
CA ASN A 232 -5.53 -19.66 21.14
C ASN A 232 -6.44 -18.45 21.38
N VAL A 233 -7.47 -18.27 20.55
CA VAL A 233 -8.49 -17.24 20.68
C VAL A 233 -9.86 -17.91 20.84
N LEU A 234 -10.53 -17.66 21.96
CA LEU A 234 -11.88 -18.13 22.22
C LEU A 234 -12.88 -16.98 22.06
N VAL A 235 -14.03 -17.26 21.46
CA VAL A 235 -15.12 -16.31 21.24
C VAL A 235 -16.37 -16.80 21.96
N ILE A 236 -16.98 -15.90 22.74
CA ILE A 236 -18.28 -16.12 23.38
C ILE A 236 -19.24 -15.09 22.76
N LEU A 237 -19.94 -15.51 21.70
CA LEU A 237 -20.75 -14.61 20.87
C LEU A 237 -21.88 -13.94 21.65
N GLU A 238 -22.56 -14.68 22.53
CA GLU A 238 -23.65 -14.16 23.36
C GLU A 238 -23.21 -13.03 24.27
N MET A 239 -21.99 -13.12 24.80
CA MET A 239 -21.40 -12.13 25.70
C MET A 239 -20.61 -11.05 24.96
N LYS A 240 -20.47 -11.15 23.63
CA LYS A 240 -19.53 -10.35 22.83
C LYS A 240 -18.18 -10.26 23.56
N ARG A 241 -17.60 -11.42 23.87
CA ARG A 241 -16.30 -11.52 24.56
C ARG A 241 -15.33 -12.33 23.72
N VAL A 242 -14.11 -11.82 23.59
CA VAL A 242 -12.97 -12.54 23.00
C VAL A 242 -11.91 -12.74 24.09
N VAL A 243 -11.37 -13.95 24.17
CA VAL A 243 -10.47 -14.37 25.22
C VAL A 243 -9.23 -15.03 24.62
N TRP A 244 -8.04 -14.51 24.92
CA TRP A 244 -6.77 -15.15 24.60
C TRP A 244 -6.43 -16.22 25.64
N VAL A 245 -5.99 -17.39 25.19
CA VAL A 245 -5.70 -18.57 26.02
C VAL A 245 -4.39 -19.24 25.59
N ARG A 246 -3.85 -20.13 26.43
CA ARG A 246 -2.61 -20.90 26.19
C ARG A 246 -1.35 -20.03 26.12
N PHE A 247 -1.04 -19.39 27.25
CA PHE A 247 0.18 -18.58 27.44
C PHE A 247 1.46 -19.43 27.68
N SER A 248 1.52 -20.67 27.19
CA SER A 248 2.70 -21.53 27.37
C SER A 248 3.92 -21.10 26.55
N HIS A 249 3.72 -20.21 25.58
CA HIS A 249 4.77 -19.56 24.77
C HIS A 249 5.00 -18.09 25.14
N ALA A 250 4.33 -17.60 26.18
CA ALA A 250 4.35 -16.18 26.50
C ALA A 250 5.71 -15.72 27.02
N VAL A 251 6.08 -14.48 26.68
CA VAL A 251 7.26 -13.81 27.21
C VAL A 251 6.79 -12.61 28.03
N CYS A 252 7.35 -12.43 29.22
CA CYS A 252 6.99 -11.36 30.16
C CYS A 252 8.24 -10.60 30.61
N GLN A 253 8.05 -9.38 31.14
CA GLN A 253 9.09 -8.58 31.82
C GLN A 253 10.27 -8.22 30.89
N ASP A 254 11.50 -8.33 31.39
CA ASP A 254 12.74 -7.77 30.83
C ASP A 254 13.10 -8.29 29.43
N SER A 255 12.49 -9.40 29.00
CA SER A 255 12.72 -10.00 27.68
C SER A 255 11.77 -9.46 26.59
N VAL A 256 10.74 -8.69 26.97
CA VAL A 256 9.76 -8.15 26.03
C VAL A 256 10.26 -6.83 25.46
N THR A 257 10.44 -6.80 24.14
CA THR A 257 10.76 -5.57 23.43
C THR A 257 9.52 -5.01 22.76
N ARG A 258 9.50 -3.70 22.56
CA ARG A 258 8.43 -3.04 21.81
C ARG A 258 8.27 -3.60 20.40
N GLN A 259 9.40 -3.91 19.76
CA GLN A 259 9.47 -4.52 18.44
C GLN A 259 8.78 -5.88 18.43
N ALA A 260 9.04 -6.73 19.43
CA ALA A 260 8.41 -8.04 19.53
C ALA A 260 6.89 -7.90 19.70
N LEU A 261 6.42 -6.99 20.55
CA LEU A 261 4.98 -6.76 20.73
C LEU A 261 4.31 -6.23 19.45
N LEU A 262 4.95 -5.33 18.72
CA LEU A 262 4.40 -4.81 17.47
C LEU A 262 4.43 -5.88 16.37
N ALA A 263 5.46 -6.71 16.32
CA ALA A 263 5.54 -7.85 15.41
C ALA A 263 4.41 -8.86 15.68
N GLU A 264 4.16 -9.22 16.93
CA GLU A 264 3.04 -10.08 17.31
C GLU A 264 1.68 -9.45 16.97
N LEU A 265 1.53 -8.12 17.14
CA LEU A 265 0.30 -7.44 16.72
C LEU A 265 0.12 -7.50 15.20
N ALA A 266 1.21 -7.34 14.44
CA ALA A 266 1.21 -7.51 13.00
C ALA A 266 0.83 -8.94 12.60
N GLU A 267 1.40 -9.95 13.27
CA GLU A 267 1.04 -11.36 13.06
C GLU A 267 -0.44 -11.62 13.32
N GLY A 268 -0.96 -11.14 14.45
CA GLY A 268 -2.37 -11.23 14.80
C GLY A 268 -3.26 -10.56 13.75
N TRP A 269 -2.89 -9.36 13.29
CA TRP A 269 -3.66 -8.63 12.27
C TRP A 269 -3.67 -9.39 10.94
N ALA A 270 -2.52 -9.90 10.49
CA ALA A 270 -2.42 -10.69 9.26
C ALA A 270 -3.23 -11.98 9.36
N PHE A 271 -3.10 -12.70 10.47
CA PHE A 271 -3.86 -13.91 10.74
C PHE A 271 -5.37 -13.66 10.68
N ILE A 272 -5.87 -12.60 11.33
CA ILE A 272 -7.31 -12.32 11.38
C ILE A 272 -7.82 -11.74 10.06
N TYR A 273 -7.19 -10.67 9.55
CA TYR A 273 -7.73 -9.87 8.45
C TYR A 273 -7.20 -10.27 7.07
N GLN A 274 -6.02 -10.90 6.95
CA GLN A 274 -5.52 -11.38 5.66
C GLN A 274 -5.81 -12.86 5.42
N ARG A 275 -6.10 -13.61 6.48
CA ARG A 275 -6.39 -15.05 6.38
C ARG A 275 -7.80 -15.37 6.83
N LEU A 276 -8.10 -15.28 8.11
CA LEU A 276 -9.33 -15.87 8.65
C LEU A 276 -10.63 -15.24 8.12
N ILE A 277 -10.71 -13.91 8.04
CA ILE A 277 -11.89 -13.21 7.51
C ILE A 277 -12.05 -13.44 5.99
N PRO A 278 -10.99 -13.31 5.16
CA PRO A 278 -11.07 -13.67 3.75
C PRO A 278 -11.46 -15.14 3.51
N ASP A 279 -10.95 -16.04 4.35
CA ASP A 279 -11.24 -17.47 4.29
C ASP A 279 -12.72 -17.73 4.59
N GLY A 280 -13.26 -17.12 5.64
CA GLY A 280 -14.70 -17.17 5.95
C GLY A 280 -15.57 -16.54 4.87
N PHE A 281 -15.07 -15.53 4.16
CA PHE A 281 -15.79 -14.89 3.07
C PHE A 281 -16.07 -15.83 1.88
N ILE A 282 -15.18 -16.80 1.61
CA ILE A 282 -15.37 -17.83 0.56
C ILE A 282 -15.69 -19.21 1.13
N GLY A 283 -15.87 -19.34 2.45
CA GLY A 283 -16.10 -20.62 3.12
C GLY A 283 -14.91 -21.59 3.05
N TRP A 284 -13.68 -21.09 2.93
CA TRP A 284 -12.47 -21.91 2.87
C TRP A 284 -11.89 -22.14 4.27
N GLU A 285 -11.81 -23.38 4.72
CA GLU A 285 -11.06 -23.71 5.94
C GLU A 285 -9.61 -24.02 5.59
N SER A 286 -8.73 -23.02 5.73
CA SER A 286 -7.30 -23.20 5.45
C SER A 286 -6.66 -24.20 6.42
N GLY A 287 -5.96 -25.18 5.84
CA GLY A 287 -5.16 -26.18 6.54
C GLY A 287 -3.78 -25.65 6.96
N PRO A 288 -2.97 -26.49 7.63
CA PRO A 288 -1.59 -26.15 7.99
C PRO A 288 -0.67 -25.96 6.78
N ASP A 289 -1.05 -26.50 5.62
CA ASP A 289 -0.36 -26.40 4.32
C ASP A 289 -0.76 -25.16 3.51
N ALA A 290 -1.62 -24.29 4.06
CA ALA A 290 -2.00 -23.06 3.39
C ALA A 290 -0.82 -22.09 3.30
N ILE A 291 -0.68 -21.47 2.12
CA ILE A 291 0.34 -20.47 1.84
C ILE A 291 0.04 -19.23 2.67
N ASP A 292 1.06 -18.74 3.38
CA ASP A 292 0.98 -17.48 4.11
C ASP A 292 1.12 -16.32 3.12
N PRO A 293 0.09 -15.45 2.96
CA PRO A 293 0.18 -14.33 2.02
C PRO A 293 1.36 -13.38 2.28
N ARG A 294 1.91 -13.37 3.50
CA ARG A 294 3.08 -12.56 3.87
C ARG A 294 4.34 -13.00 3.13
N THR A 295 4.48 -14.28 2.80
CA THR A 295 5.65 -14.80 2.09
C THR A 295 5.60 -14.53 0.58
N LEU A 296 4.52 -13.91 0.08
CA LEU A 296 4.30 -13.63 -1.35
C LEU A 296 4.65 -12.19 -1.75
N VAL A 297 5.10 -11.39 -0.79
CA VAL A 297 5.60 -10.04 -1.02
C VAL A 297 7.12 -10.14 -1.02
N ASP A 298 7.77 -9.66 -2.09
CA ASP A 298 9.22 -9.50 -2.03
C ASP A 298 9.54 -8.42 -0.99
N ASP A 299 10.17 -8.81 0.10
CA ASP A 299 10.70 -7.89 1.15
C ASP A 299 11.86 -7.01 0.64
N VAL A 300 12.04 -6.90 -0.69
CA VAL A 300 13.08 -6.10 -1.32
C VAL A 300 12.61 -4.64 -1.42
N ALA A 301 12.32 -4.01 -0.28
CA ALA A 301 12.44 -2.56 -0.20
C ALA A 301 13.94 -2.25 0.02
N PRO A 302 14.61 -1.49 -0.87
CA PRO A 302 16.06 -1.32 -0.80
C PRO A 302 16.50 -0.63 0.48
N ALA A 303 17.58 -1.15 1.06
CA ALA A 303 18.42 -0.48 2.03
C ALA A 303 19.02 0.82 1.44
N LEU A 304 18.34 1.96 1.62
CA LEU A 304 18.93 3.29 1.45
C LEU A 304 18.32 4.25 2.47
N MET A 305 18.87 4.25 3.68
CA MET A 305 18.59 5.24 4.72
C MET A 305 19.92 5.61 5.41
N GLN A 306 20.47 6.78 5.09
CA GLN A 306 21.30 7.52 6.04
C GLN A 306 20.48 8.73 6.53
N PRO A 307 20.36 8.94 7.86
CA PRO A 307 19.61 10.07 8.41
C PRO A 307 20.38 11.36 8.14
N THR A 308 19.75 12.36 7.52
CA THR A 308 20.42 13.65 7.26
C THR A 308 19.75 14.86 7.89
N ARG A 309 18.60 14.73 8.58
CA ARG A 309 17.99 15.89 9.26
C ARG A 309 17.57 15.64 10.70
N PRO A 310 17.94 16.54 11.64
CA PRO A 310 17.39 16.53 12.98
C PRO A 310 15.89 16.86 12.93
N ARG A 311 15.10 16.01 13.57
CA ARG A 311 13.63 16.07 13.60
C ARG A 311 13.17 17.13 14.63
N PRO A 312 12.17 17.96 14.33
CA PRO A 312 11.50 18.73 15.37
C PRO A 312 10.82 17.81 16.39
N SER A 313 10.74 18.24 17.65
CA SER A 313 10.18 17.42 18.73
C SER A 313 8.66 17.29 18.62
N LYS A 314 8.20 16.07 18.32
CA LYS A 314 6.86 15.50 18.56
C LYS A 314 5.63 16.19 17.91
N PRO A 315 5.49 16.14 16.57
CA PRO A 315 4.17 16.26 15.96
C PRO A 315 3.33 14.98 16.19
N THR A 316 2.05 15.14 16.45
CA THR A 316 0.98 14.13 16.33
C THR A 316 0.91 13.59 14.89
N ILE A 317 0.23 12.45 14.70
CA ILE A 317 -0.08 11.87 13.38
C ILE A 317 -0.73 12.91 12.46
N ALA A 318 -1.65 13.71 13.01
CA ALA A 318 -2.32 14.78 12.29
C ALA A 318 -1.30 15.81 11.79
N GLU A 319 -0.41 16.25 12.67
CA GLU A 319 0.61 17.25 12.37
C GLU A 319 1.66 16.73 11.38
N GLU A 320 2.01 15.44 11.39
CA GLU A 320 2.92 14.86 10.39
C GLU A 320 2.26 14.72 9.01
N ALA A 321 0.98 14.29 8.95
CA ALA A 321 0.20 14.35 7.70
C ALA A 321 0.13 15.78 7.18
N ILE A 322 -0.25 16.74 8.03
CA ILE A 322 -0.31 18.16 7.68
C ILE A 322 1.06 18.65 7.24
N ALA A 323 2.16 18.25 7.88
CA ALA A 323 3.52 18.66 7.47
C ALA A 323 3.91 18.12 6.09
N ILE A 324 3.58 16.87 5.77
CA ILE A 324 3.75 16.31 4.42
C ILE A 324 2.91 17.12 3.43
N LEU A 325 1.63 17.31 3.73
CA LEU A 325 0.67 18.02 2.88
C LEU A 325 1.04 19.50 2.66
N ALA A 326 1.56 20.16 3.69
CA ALA A 326 1.99 21.56 3.64
C ALA A 326 3.38 21.74 3.02
N SER A 327 4.15 20.67 2.82
CA SER A 327 5.49 20.75 2.23
C SER A 327 5.56 20.29 0.78
N TYR A 328 4.61 19.50 0.29
CA TYR A 328 4.57 19.11 -1.13
C TYR A 328 3.87 20.19 -1.97
N PRO A 329 4.34 20.48 -3.19
CA PRO A 329 5.53 19.96 -3.89
C PRO A 329 6.95 20.39 -3.48
N ASP A 330 7.16 21.35 -2.57
CA ASP A 330 8.51 21.83 -2.24
C ASP A 330 9.45 20.71 -1.76
N ILE A 331 8.91 19.70 -1.08
CA ILE A 331 9.62 18.50 -0.67
C ILE A 331 9.08 17.30 -1.44
N ASN A 332 9.96 16.60 -2.13
CA ASN A 332 9.61 15.38 -2.85
C ASN A 332 9.16 14.29 -1.87
N LEU A 333 7.97 13.70 -2.11
CA LEU A 333 7.40 12.65 -1.26
C LEU A 333 8.32 11.44 -1.08
N PHE A 334 9.14 11.11 -2.09
CA PHE A 334 10.12 10.02 -2.05
C PHE A 334 11.42 10.37 -1.31
N SER A 335 11.62 11.64 -0.99
CA SER A 335 12.76 12.11 -0.18
C SER A 335 12.39 12.36 1.28
N TRP A 336 11.14 12.07 1.67
CA TRP A 336 10.70 12.22 3.05
C TRP A 336 11.47 11.26 3.97
N ASP A 337 11.78 11.73 5.19
CA ASP A 337 12.50 10.97 6.20
C ASP A 337 11.71 10.99 7.54
N PRO A 338 11.22 9.84 8.03
CA PRO A 338 11.29 8.52 7.39
C PRO A 338 10.46 8.46 6.10
N PRO A 339 10.76 7.57 5.15
CA PRO A 339 10.00 7.42 3.91
C PRO A 339 8.51 7.24 4.20
N ILE A 340 7.69 7.88 3.37
CA ILE A 340 6.25 7.63 3.39
C ILE A 340 6.04 6.19 2.93
N PHE A 341 5.60 5.37 3.87
CA PHE A 341 5.39 3.95 3.66
C PHE A 341 4.40 3.72 2.52
N HIS A 342 4.71 2.75 1.66
CA HIS A 342 3.84 2.32 0.57
C HIS A 342 3.56 3.34 -0.54
N LEU A 343 4.36 4.42 -0.66
CA LEU A 343 4.35 5.21 -1.89
C LEU A 343 4.57 4.32 -3.11
N THR A 344 5.42 3.31 -2.97
CA THR A 344 5.73 2.30 -3.98
C THR A 344 5.55 0.91 -3.40
N PRO A 345 4.35 0.34 -3.51
CA PRO A 345 4.10 -1.02 -3.07
C PRO A 345 5.06 -2.02 -3.73
N GLY A 346 5.62 -2.93 -2.94
CA GLY A 346 6.43 -4.03 -3.44
C GLY A 346 5.65 -4.93 -4.41
N PRO A 347 6.34 -5.67 -5.31
CA PRO A 347 5.69 -6.61 -6.21
C PRO A 347 4.97 -7.71 -5.41
N LYS A 348 3.93 -8.27 -6.01
CA LYS A 348 3.13 -9.35 -5.43
C LYS A 348 3.06 -10.54 -6.38
N HIS A 349 3.39 -11.71 -5.87
CA HIS A 349 3.49 -12.94 -6.65
C HIS A 349 2.28 -13.86 -6.52
N ASP A 350 1.24 -13.44 -5.79
CA ASP A 350 0.02 -14.25 -5.59
C ASP A 350 -0.77 -14.53 -6.87
N HIS A 351 -0.56 -13.75 -7.93
CA HIS A 351 -1.15 -14.01 -9.24
C HIS A 351 -0.57 -15.26 -9.93
N GLU A 352 0.63 -15.73 -9.55
CA GLU A 352 1.22 -16.97 -10.08
C GLU A 352 0.41 -18.21 -9.70
N TYR A 353 -0.45 -18.08 -8.70
CA TYR A 353 -1.31 -19.13 -8.21
C TYR A 353 -2.65 -19.18 -8.94
N ASP A 354 -3.06 -18.12 -9.65
CA ASP A 354 -4.38 -18.02 -10.27
C ASP A 354 -4.58 -19.06 -11.37
N ALA A 355 -5.61 -19.89 -11.24
CA ALA A 355 -6.00 -20.80 -12.30
C ALA A 355 -6.80 -20.08 -13.41
N ASP A 356 -6.65 -20.54 -14.65
CA ASP A 356 -7.37 -20.01 -15.81
C ASP A 356 -8.88 -19.95 -15.58
N GLU A 357 -9.47 -21.00 -14.97
CA GLU A 357 -10.90 -21.05 -14.70
C GLU A 357 -11.37 -19.94 -13.74
N PHE A 358 -10.53 -19.58 -12.77
CA PHE A 358 -10.80 -18.49 -11.84
C PHE A 358 -10.68 -17.13 -12.54
N LEU A 359 -9.67 -16.95 -13.39
CA LEU A 359 -9.52 -15.71 -14.17
C LEU A 359 -10.67 -15.51 -15.16
N GLU A 360 -11.15 -16.57 -15.81
CA GLU A 360 -12.34 -16.50 -16.67
C GLU A 360 -13.61 -16.15 -15.88
N ALA A 361 -13.78 -16.69 -14.67
CA ALA A 361 -14.88 -16.29 -13.78
C ALA A 361 -14.80 -14.80 -13.42
N ILE A 362 -13.61 -14.28 -13.08
CA ILE A 362 -13.41 -12.86 -12.82
C ILE A 362 -13.74 -12.03 -14.06
N LYS A 363 -13.27 -12.41 -15.26
CA LYS A 363 -13.55 -11.68 -16.51
C LYS A 363 -15.05 -11.61 -16.80
N ALA A 364 -15.75 -12.74 -16.62
CA ALA A 364 -17.20 -12.83 -16.83
C ALA A 364 -17.97 -11.92 -15.86
N GLU A 365 -17.52 -11.81 -14.62
CA GLU A 365 -18.15 -10.93 -13.63
C GLU A 365 -17.72 -9.46 -13.77
N HIS A 366 -16.48 -9.17 -14.17
CA HIS A 366 -16.02 -7.79 -14.36
C HIS A 366 -16.83 -7.04 -15.42
N ALA A 367 -17.38 -7.75 -16.42
CA ALA A 367 -18.33 -7.16 -17.37
C ALA A 367 -19.65 -6.67 -16.72
N LYS A 368 -19.98 -7.19 -15.53
CA LYS A 368 -21.19 -6.87 -14.77
C LYS A 368 -20.90 -5.95 -13.58
N LEU A 369 -19.69 -5.99 -13.04
CA LEU A 369 -19.26 -5.19 -11.90
C LEU A 369 -18.85 -3.78 -12.35
N THR A 370 -19.16 -2.79 -11.53
CA THR A 370 -18.72 -1.40 -11.74
C THR A 370 -17.29 -1.14 -11.22
N PHE A 371 -16.60 -2.18 -10.76
CA PHE A 371 -15.32 -2.08 -10.09
C PHE A 371 -14.47 -3.34 -10.34
N ASN A 372 -13.15 -3.21 -10.16
CA ASN A 372 -12.21 -4.34 -10.25
C ASN A 372 -12.15 -5.10 -8.90
N PRO A 373 -12.45 -6.42 -8.83
CA PRO A 373 -12.30 -7.24 -7.63
C PRO A 373 -10.91 -7.17 -6.98
N PHE A 374 -9.87 -6.96 -7.79
CA PHE A 374 -8.48 -6.83 -7.36
C PHE A 374 -8.06 -5.37 -7.10
N GLY A 375 -8.97 -4.40 -7.13
CA GLY A 375 -8.61 -2.98 -7.07
C GLY A 375 -7.96 -2.53 -5.74
N LYS A 376 -7.98 -3.38 -4.71
CA LYS A 376 -7.31 -3.17 -3.42
C LYS A 376 -6.10 -4.08 -3.21
N TRP A 377 -5.67 -4.77 -4.26
CA TRP A 377 -4.58 -5.74 -4.19
C TRP A 377 -3.29 -5.10 -3.65
N TYR A 378 -2.95 -3.88 -4.04
CA TYR A 378 -1.80 -3.14 -3.52
C TYR A 378 -2.08 -2.26 -2.29
N GLY A 379 -3.28 -2.35 -1.70
CA GLY A 379 -3.73 -1.49 -0.61
C GLY A 379 -4.32 -0.14 -1.11
N PRO A 380 -4.61 0.80 -0.20
CA PRO A 380 -4.98 2.17 -0.60
C PRO A 380 -3.77 2.98 -1.09
N CYS A 381 -4.04 4.15 -1.65
CA CYS A 381 -3.01 5.17 -1.79
C CYS A 381 -2.63 5.71 -0.39
N PRO A 382 -1.34 5.74 -0.03
CA PRO A 382 -0.90 6.26 1.27
C PRO A 382 -1.12 7.78 1.43
N CYS A 383 -1.32 8.50 0.32
CA CYS A 383 -1.57 9.94 0.29
C CYS A 383 -3.07 10.30 0.29
N ARG A 384 -3.98 9.34 0.48
CA ARG A 384 -5.42 9.61 0.45
C ARG A 384 -5.89 10.22 1.76
N THR A 385 -6.37 11.46 1.71
CA THR A 385 -6.96 12.16 2.87
C THR A 385 -8.42 12.50 2.62
N ASP A 386 -9.26 12.35 3.64
CA ASP A 386 -10.69 12.64 3.54
C ASP A 386 -11.07 14.03 4.12
N THR A 387 -10.08 14.84 4.50
CA THR A 387 -10.24 16.26 4.89
C THR A 387 -9.32 17.19 4.09
N PRO A 388 -9.38 17.17 2.75
CA PRO A 388 -8.58 18.09 1.95
C PRO A 388 -8.86 19.56 2.28
N GLU A 389 -10.04 19.89 2.80
CA GLU A 389 -10.46 21.26 3.10
C GLU A 389 -9.65 21.91 4.23
N THR A 390 -9.34 21.19 5.32
CA THR A 390 -8.58 21.76 6.46
C THR A 390 -7.11 22.06 6.11
N ILE A 391 -6.60 21.44 5.06
CA ILE A 391 -5.23 21.66 4.55
C ILE A 391 -5.17 22.91 3.65
N THR A 392 -6.30 23.31 3.04
CA THR A 392 -6.31 24.38 2.03
C THR A 392 -6.18 25.79 2.56
N GLU A 393 -6.41 26.03 3.85
CA GLU A 393 -6.52 27.40 4.40
C GLU A 393 -5.18 28.02 4.85
N ASN A 394 -4.07 27.27 4.89
CA ASN A 394 -2.87 27.67 5.66
C ASN A 394 -1.54 27.75 4.91
N SER A 395 -1.47 27.66 3.57
CA SER A 395 -0.16 27.77 2.90
C SER A 395 -0.22 28.49 1.56
N ASP A 396 -0.42 29.81 1.60
CA ASP A 396 -0.27 30.65 0.41
C ASP A 396 1.22 30.89 0.06
N GLU A 397 2.15 30.55 0.97
CA GLU A 397 3.58 30.75 0.75
C GLU A 397 4.28 29.46 0.30
N TRP A 398 4.88 29.54 -0.89
CA TRP A 398 5.76 28.52 -1.46
C TRP A 398 7.20 28.87 -1.10
N CYS A 399 7.69 28.35 0.02
CA CYS A 399 8.96 28.77 0.62
C CYS A 399 10.19 28.61 -0.31
N ALA A 400 10.13 27.68 -1.27
CA ALA A 400 11.25 27.36 -2.15
C ALA A 400 11.01 27.74 -3.62
N TYR A 401 9.91 28.44 -3.93
CA TYR A 401 9.59 28.77 -5.31
C TYR A 401 10.44 29.93 -5.85
N ASP A 402 11.10 29.67 -6.97
CA ASP A 402 11.69 30.70 -7.82
C ASP A 402 11.01 30.70 -9.20
N VAL A 403 10.78 31.90 -9.74
CA VAL A 403 10.15 32.07 -11.06
C VAL A 403 11.16 31.63 -12.11
N PRO A 404 10.85 30.61 -12.92
CA PRO A 404 11.83 30.12 -13.87
C PRO A 404 12.08 31.14 -14.99
N PRO A 405 13.34 31.22 -15.49
CA PRO A 405 13.59 31.92 -16.74
C PRO A 405 12.84 31.23 -17.88
N ARG A 406 12.43 32.01 -18.89
CA ARG A 406 11.81 31.43 -20.09
C ARG A 406 12.79 30.52 -20.81
N ILE A 407 12.30 29.39 -21.32
CA ILE A 407 13.09 28.57 -22.26
C ILE A 407 13.53 29.42 -23.47
N PRO A 408 14.74 29.17 -24.02
CA PRO A 408 15.31 29.99 -25.07
C PRO A 408 14.44 29.97 -26.33
N GLN A 409 14.35 31.12 -27.01
CA GLN A 409 13.82 31.18 -28.36
C GLN A 409 14.95 30.84 -29.33
N ILE A 410 14.73 29.84 -30.17
CA ILE A 410 15.61 29.45 -31.25
C ILE A 410 15.36 30.38 -32.43
N PRO A 411 16.41 30.89 -33.12
CA PRO A 411 16.24 31.81 -34.24
C PRO A 411 15.39 31.19 -35.36
N SER A 412 14.50 31.98 -35.96
CA SER A 412 13.54 31.49 -36.96
C SER A 412 14.19 31.08 -38.28
N GLU A 413 15.42 31.51 -38.51
CA GLU A 413 16.32 31.14 -39.61
C GLU A 413 17.09 29.83 -39.37
N THR A 414 16.92 29.18 -38.21
CA THR A 414 17.56 27.90 -37.91
C THR A 414 17.17 26.85 -38.95
N GLU A 415 18.15 26.23 -39.60
CA GLU A 415 17.89 25.16 -40.56
C GLU A 415 17.29 23.93 -39.86
N ILE A 416 16.11 23.49 -40.34
CA ILE A 416 15.41 22.30 -39.86
C ILE A 416 15.19 21.34 -41.03
N GLU A 417 15.75 20.14 -40.92
CA GLU A 417 15.45 19.05 -41.84
C GLU A 417 14.29 18.21 -41.27
N PHE A 418 13.17 18.16 -41.98
CA PHE A 418 11.99 17.40 -41.59
C PHE A 418 12.11 15.95 -42.04
N LEU A 419 12.23 15.03 -41.09
CA LEU A 419 12.49 13.62 -41.37
C LEU A 419 11.20 12.82 -41.49
N GLU A 420 10.29 12.97 -40.52
CA GLU A 420 9.11 12.12 -40.39
C GLU A 420 7.99 12.83 -39.64
N TYR A 421 6.74 12.68 -40.11
CA TYR A 421 5.55 13.02 -39.33
C TYR A 421 5.12 11.82 -38.48
N MET A 422 5.08 12.00 -37.16
CA MET A 422 4.67 10.96 -36.23
C MET A 422 3.14 10.91 -36.13
N LYS A 423 2.52 9.93 -36.80
CA LYS A 423 1.08 9.67 -36.69
C LYS A 423 0.70 9.34 -35.25
N CYS A 424 0.18 10.33 -34.53
CA CYS A 424 -0.32 10.17 -33.17
C CYS A 424 -1.76 10.68 -33.08
N SER A 425 -2.49 10.25 -32.05
CA SER A 425 -3.87 10.67 -31.77
C SER A 425 -3.95 12.07 -31.11
N SER A 426 -2.90 12.89 -31.24
CA SER A 426 -2.87 14.23 -30.67
C SER A 426 -3.52 15.25 -31.61
N ASN A 427 -3.95 16.36 -31.02
CA ASN A 427 -4.49 17.51 -31.74
C ASN A 427 -3.36 18.40 -32.31
N HIS A 428 -2.10 18.11 -31.99
CA HIS A 428 -0.94 18.87 -32.44
C HIS A 428 -0.04 17.99 -33.30
N PRO A 429 0.48 18.50 -34.42
CA PRO A 429 1.47 17.78 -35.22
C PRO A 429 2.78 17.57 -34.45
N PHE A 430 3.29 16.34 -34.52
CA PHE A 430 4.61 15.96 -34.02
C PHE A 430 5.47 15.54 -35.21
N LEU A 431 6.61 16.20 -35.39
CA LEU A 431 7.56 15.86 -36.44
C LEU A 431 8.91 15.50 -35.84
N ARG A 432 9.46 14.38 -36.27
CA ARG A 432 10.88 14.08 -36.07
C ARG A 432 11.66 14.94 -37.05
N VAL A 433 12.58 15.72 -36.51
CA VAL A 433 13.39 16.66 -37.28
C VAL A 433 14.86 16.49 -36.94
N ARG A 434 15.74 16.99 -37.80
CA ARG A 434 17.16 17.16 -37.52
C ARG A 434 17.48 18.64 -37.49
N ILE A 435 18.08 19.08 -36.38
CA ILE A 435 18.58 20.44 -36.19
C ILE A 435 20.08 20.30 -35.89
N GLY A 436 20.91 20.79 -36.81
CA GLY A 436 22.33 20.47 -36.82
C GLY A 436 22.58 18.97 -36.99
N SER A 437 23.36 18.35 -36.10
CA SER A 437 23.65 16.91 -36.14
C SER A 437 22.65 16.04 -35.38
N SER A 438 21.69 16.66 -34.68
CA SER A 438 20.91 15.96 -33.67
C SER A 438 19.44 15.83 -34.06
N GLU A 439 18.87 14.66 -33.80
CA GLU A 439 17.44 14.43 -33.98
C GLU A 439 16.63 14.97 -32.79
N ARG A 440 15.50 15.58 -33.10
CA ARG A 440 14.61 16.27 -32.16
C ARG A 440 13.16 15.98 -32.50
N LEU A 441 12.29 16.18 -31.53
CA LEU A 441 10.85 16.17 -31.70
C LEU A 441 10.36 17.61 -31.76
N LEU A 442 9.70 17.97 -32.85
CA LEU A 442 9.09 19.27 -33.05
C LEU A 442 7.58 19.15 -32.85
N LYS A 443 7.05 19.72 -31.76
CA LYS A 443 5.60 19.81 -31.51
C LYS A 443 5.11 21.18 -31.97
N ILE A 444 4.24 21.20 -32.99
CA ILE A 444 3.83 22.45 -33.63
C ILE A 444 2.42 22.88 -33.19
N PHE A 445 2.26 24.17 -32.93
CA PHE A 445 1.01 24.80 -32.56
C PHE A 445 0.59 25.81 -33.63
N SER A 446 -0.58 25.59 -34.22
CA SER A 446 -1.21 26.53 -35.14
C SER A 446 -1.95 27.60 -34.35
N MET A 447 -1.69 28.88 -34.61
CA MET A 447 -2.33 29.98 -33.87
C MET A 447 -3.84 30.06 -34.06
N ASN A 448 -4.36 29.54 -35.19
CA ASN A 448 -5.78 29.56 -35.56
C ASN A 448 -6.51 28.24 -35.29
N TRP A 449 -5.94 27.34 -34.50
CA TRP A 449 -6.59 26.08 -34.13
C TRP A 449 -7.75 26.32 -33.15
N GLY A 450 -8.92 26.54 -33.72
CA GLY A 450 -10.19 26.68 -33.03
C GLY A 450 -11.29 26.56 -34.08
N GLY A 451 -11.62 25.33 -34.48
CA GLY A 451 -12.74 25.10 -35.39
C GLY A 451 -13.99 25.81 -34.87
N LYS A 452 -14.89 26.24 -35.76
CA LYS A 452 -16.12 27.03 -35.47
C LYS A 452 -17.03 26.52 -34.32
N LYS A 453 -16.74 25.35 -33.72
CA LYS A 453 -17.48 24.75 -32.59
C LYS A 453 -16.77 24.84 -31.23
N ASN A 454 -15.44 25.02 -31.16
CA ASN A 454 -14.70 25.12 -29.90
C ASN A 454 -13.95 26.46 -29.86
N ASN A 455 -14.56 27.47 -29.22
CA ASN A 455 -14.09 28.86 -29.14
C ASN A 455 -12.81 29.09 -28.29
N ALA A 456 -12.01 28.06 -28.00
CA ALA A 456 -10.77 28.23 -27.23
C ALA A 456 -9.57 28.40 -28.19
N PRO A 457 -8.86 29.54 -28.17
CA PRO A 457 -7.70 29.73 -29.03
C PRO A 457 -6.56 28.77 -28.65
N CYS A 458 -5.75 28.38 -29.64
CA CYS A 458 -4.59 27.50 -29.48
C CYS A 458 -3.38 28.17 -28.83
N MET A 459 -3.25 29.49 -29.01
CA MET A 459 -2.19 30.29 -28.39
C MET A 459 -2.07 30.07 -26.86
N PRO A 460 -3.18 30.00 -26.09
CA PRO A 460 -3.17 29.53 -24.71
C PRO A 460 -2.43 28.20 -24.48
N ARG A 461 -2.62 27.17 -25.32
CA ARG A 461 -2.00 25.84 -25.14
C ARG A 461 -0.49 25.88 -25.37
N PHE A 462 -0.05 26.55 -26.44
CA PHE A 462 1.38 26.76 -26.70
C PHE A 462 2.04 27.49 -25.53
N MET A 463 1.43 28.59 -25.07
CA MET A 463 1.96 29.38 -23.95
C MET A 463 2.00 28.55 -22.66
N THR A 464 0.94 27.79 -22.36
CA THR A 464 0.90 26.87 -21.21
C THR A 464 2.05 25.85 -21.27
N GLU A 465 2.22 25.14 -22.39
CA GLU A 465 3.26 24.11 -22.47
C GLU A 465 4.68 24.69 -22.49
N ARG A 466 4.89 25.82 -23.17
CA ARG A 466 6.17 26.55 -23.16
C ARG A 466 6.54 26.99 -21.74
N ASP A 467 5.59 27.53 -21.00
CA ASP A 467 5.79 27.95 -19.62
C ASP A 467 6.04 26.70 -18.72
N ALA A 468 5.33 25.59 -18.93
CA ALA A 468 5.58 24.34 -18.21
C ALA A 468 7.02 23.87 -18.41
N TYR A 469 7.52 23.85 -19.64
CA TYR A 469 8.90 23.46 -19.90
C TYR A 469 9.93 24.44 -19.31
N SER A 470 9.57 25.71 -19.10
CA SER A 470 10.41 26.66 -18.36
C SER A 470 10.57 26.23 -16.91
N HIS A 471 9.46 25.86 -16.25
CA HIS A 471 9.47 25.29 -14.90
C HIS A 471 10.24 23.96 -14.83
N LEU A 472 9.92 23.02 -15.72
CA LEU A 472 10.49 21.67 -15.73
C LEU A 472 12.00 21.67 -16.00
N ALA A 473 12.49 22.55 -16.86
CA ALA A 473 13.91 22.69 -17.13
C ALA A 473 14.65 23.34 -15.95
N HIS A 474 14.10 24.45 -15.42
CA HIS A 474 14.72 25.21 -14.34
C HIS A 474 14.83 24.39 -13.04
N HIS A 475 13.77 23.67 -12.66
CA HIS A 475 13.71 22.86 -11.44
C HIS A 475 14.21 21.42 -11.64
N GLY A 476 14.88 21.14 -12.76
CA GLY A 476 15.63 19.89 -12.97
C GLY A 476 14.82 18.64 -13.32
N ALA A 477 13.52 18.73 -13.58
CA ALA A 477 12.73 17.59 -14.04
C ALA A 477 13.20 17.07 -15.41
N CYS A 478 13.61 17.97 -16.31
CA CYS A 478 14.24 17.60 -17.58
C CYS A 478 15.55 16.83 -17.33
N ALA A 479 16.46 17.39 -16.53
CA ALA A 479 17.76 16.78 -16.22
C ALA A 479 17.64 15.41 -15.53
N ALA A 480 16.63 15.23 -14.67
CA ALA A 480 16.33 13.95 -14.03
C ALA A 480 15.72 12.90 -14.97
N GLY A 481 15.40 13.27 -16.22
CA GLY A 481 14.77 12.39 -17.19
C GLY A 481 13.28 12.12 -16.94
N ALA A 482 12.63 12.84 -16.02
CA ALA A 482 11.20 12.67 -15.73
C ALA A 482 10.29 13.16 -16.87
N VAL A 483 10.79 14.11 -17.67
CA VAL A 483 10.16 14.68 -18.86
C VAL A 483 11.19 14.72 -20.01
N PRO A 484 10.80 14.97 -21.26
CA PRO A 484 11.75 15.15 -22.36
C PRO A 484 12.65 16.38 -22.11
N GLN A 485 13.92 16.32 -22.52
CA GLN A 485 14.73 17.55 -22.60
C GLN A 485 14.04 18.58 -23.50
N CYS A 486 13.96 19.83 -23.05
CA CYS A 486 13.47 20.94 -23.86
C CYS A 486 14.65 21.80 -24.31
N TYR A 487 14.78 21.99 -25.62
CA TYR A 487 15.86 22.76 -26.22
C TYR A 487 15.47 24.21 -26.52
N GLY A 488 14.20 24.57 -26.29
CA GLY A 488 13.65 25.89 -26.58
C GLY A 488 12.38 25.81 -27.42
N TRP A 489 12.01 26.96 -27.97
CA TRP A 489 10.88 27.11 -28.88
C TRP A 489 11.27 27.93 -30.09
N ILE A 490 10.57 27.78 -31.21
CA ILE A 490 10.87 28.47 -32.47
C ILE A 490 9.59 29.03 -33.10
N GLU A 491 9.68 30.21 -33.69
CA GLU A 491 8.68 30.69 -34.64
C GLU A 491 9.02 30.12 -36.02
N LEU A 492 8.10 29.35 -36.59
CA LEU A 492 8.31 28.70 -37.87
C LEU A 492 8.22 29.72 -39.01
N SER A 493 9.28 29.78 -39.81
CA SER A 493 9.28 30.50 -41.08
C SER A 493 8.28 29.88 -42.05
N ARG A 494 7.95 30.60 -43.13
CA ARG A 494 7.09 30.06 -44.18
C ARG A 494 7.67 28.78 -44.80
N ALA A 495 8.99 28.72 -44.99
CA ALA A 495 9.67 27.54 -45.49
C ALA A 495 9.52 26.34 -44.55
N HIS A 496 9.66 26.54 -43.24
CA HIS A 496 9.44 25.47 -42.25
C HIS A 496 8.00 24.93 -42.30
N VAL A 497 7.03 25.83 -42.40
CA VAL A 497 5.61 25.50 -42.52
C VAL A 497 5.35 24.66 -43.78
N ASP A 498 5.90 25.07 -44.92
CA ASP A 498 5.72 24.36 -46.20
C ASP A 498 6.37 22.97 -46.15
N SER A 499 7.57 22.83 -45.59
CA SER A 499 8.25 21.54 -45.38
C SER A 499 7.50 20.62 -44.41
N ALA A 500 6.99 21.15 -43.29
CA ALA A 500 6.19 20.39 -42.34
C ALA A 500 4.91 19.85 -43.00
N ASN A 501 4.20 20.69 -43.77
CA ASN A 501 3.02 20.27 -44.52
C ASN A 501 3.34 19.21 -45.57
N ALA A 502 4.50 19.30 -46.24
CA ALA A 502 4.94 18.28 -47.19
C ALA A 502 5.16 16.92 -46.50
N ALA A 503 5.85 16.90 -45.35
CA ALA A 503 6.07 15.68 -44.56
C ALA A 503 4.75 15.06 -44.06
N ILE A 504 3.81 15.89 -43.61
CA ILE A 504 2.47 15.43 -43.19
C ILE A 504 1.71 14.82 -44.38
N ARG A 505 1.66 15.51 -45.52
CA ARG A 505 0.97 15.01 -46.73
C ARG A 505 1.57 13.71 -47.23
N GLN A 506 2.89 13.58 -47.20
CA GLN A 506 3.59 12.35 -47.58
C GLN A 506 3.18 11.18 -46.68
N ALA A 507 3.05 11.40 -45.36
CA ALA A 507 2.63 10.36 -44.43
C ALA A 507 1.17 9.87 -44.66
N TYR A 508 0.33 10.69 -45.29
CA TYR A 508 -1.07 10.37 -45.61
C TYR A 508 -1.32 10.06 -47.09
N ALA A 509 -0.28 9.85 -47.92
CA ALA A 509 -0.43 9.64 -49.35
C ALA A 509 -1.43 8.51 -49.71
N GLY A 510 -2.69 8.89 -50.00
CA GLY A 510 -3.80 7.99 -50.33
C GLY A 510 -5.01 8.05 -49.38
N GLU A 511 -4.89 8.64 -48.19
CA GLU A 511 -5.97 8.75 -47.21
C GLU A 511 -6.23 10.23 -46.85
N PRO A 512 -7.50 10.65 -46.68
CA PRO A 512 -7.78 11.98 -46.14
C PRO A 512 -7.21 12.04 -44.71
N PRO A 513 -6.39 13.07 -44.36
CA PRO A 513 -5.94 13.22 -43.00
C PRO A 513 -7.16 13.34 -42.07
N PRO A 514 -7.08 12.85 -40.81
CA PRO A 514 -8.13 13.09 -39.85
C PRO A 514 -8.48 14.58 -39.84
N TRP A 515 -9.76 14.92 -39.65
CA TRP A 515 -10.22 16.31 -39.56
C TRP A 515 -9.46 17.13 -38.49
N LEU A 516 -8.87 16.44 -37.51
CA LEU A 516 -7.99 16.94 -36.46
C LEU A 516 -6.51 17.11 -36.89
N VAL A 517 -6.16 16.85 -38.15
CA VAL A 517 -4.80 16.96 -38.73
C VAL A 517 -4.90 17.68 -40.09
N PHE A 518 -5.99 18.43 -40.32
CA PHE A 518 -6.14 19.26 -41.52
C PHE A 518 -4.86 20.12 -41.70
N PRO A 519 -4.32 20.25 -42.93
CA PRO A 519 -3.02 20.87 -43.17
C PRO A 519 -2.90 22.16 -42.38
N VAL A 520 -1.83 22.19 -41.58
CA VAL A 520 -1.77 22.88 -40.29
C VAL A 520 -1.84 24.42 -40.45
N PHE A 521 -1.70 24.93 -41.69
CA PHE A 521 -1.37 26.32 -41.99
C PHE A 521 -1.89 26.83 -43.35
N GLU A 522 -3.03 26.35 -43.88
CA GLU A 522 -3.53 26.84 -45.19
C GLU A 522 -3.86 28.35 -45.18
N ASP A 523 -4.14 28.93 -44.02
CA ASP A 523 -4.41 30.36 -43.85
C ASP A 523 -3.15 31.23 -43.74
N GLY A 524 -1.95 30.62 -43.72
CA GLY A 524 -0.69 31.34 -43.57
C GLY A 524 -0.42 31.92 -42.18
N SER A 525 -1.17 31.48 -41.16
CA SER A 525 -0.95 31.94 -39.78
C SER A 525 0.44 31.52 -39.25
N PRO A 526 1.16 32.45 -38.57
CA PRO A 526 2.44 32.10 -37.95
C PRO A 526 2.22 30.96 -36.94
N SER A 527 3.24 30.11 -36.81
CA SER A 527 3.17 28.90 -36.00
C SER A 527 4.35 28.89 -35.07
N ALA A 528 4.12 28.52 -33.81
CA ALA A 528 5.20 28.31 -32.87
C ALA A 528 5.36 26.80 -32.65
N ALA A 529 6.59 26.37 -32.41
CA ALA A 529 6.87 24.99 -32.09
C ALA A 529 7.80 24.89 -30.89
N ILE A 530 7.60 23.84 -30.10
CA ILE A 530 8.50 23.49 -28.99
C ILE A 530 9.43 22.39 -29.49
N VAL A 531 10.75 22.56 -29.25
CA VAL A 531 11.78 21.62 -29.65
C VAL A 531 12.15 20.74 -28.46
N LEU A 532 11.85 19.45 -28.57
CA LEU A 532 11.97 18.47 -27.50
C LEU A 532 12.95 17.34 -27.86
N GLU A 533 13.37 16.59 -26.84
CA GLU A 533 14.05 15.30 -26.97
C GLU A 533 13.19 14.36 -27.82
N TYR A 534 13.79 13.82 -28.88
CA TYR A 534 13.17 12.71 -29.60
C TYR A 534 13.38 11.44 -28.77
N LEU A 535 12.28 10.74 -28.45
CA LEU A 535 12.28 9.53 -27.64
C LEU A 535 12.06 8.31 -28.57
N PRO A 536 13.14 7.77 -29.19
CA PRO A 536 13.02 6.67 -30.13
C PRO A 536 12.43 5.44 -29.44
N GLU A 537 11.54 4.74 -30.14
CA GLU A 537 10.91 3.49 -29.68
C GLU A 537 10.18 3.60 -28.33
N SER A 538 9.89 4.81 -27.86
CA SER A 538 9.07 4.97 -26.65
C SER A 538 7.66 4.43 -26.91
N GLU A 539 7.07 3.78 -25.91
CA GLU A 539 5.72 3.24 -25.96
C GLU A 539 4.85 3.83 -24.85
N ALA A 540 3.53 3.91 -25.06
CA ALA A 540 2.63 4.30 -23.96
C ALA A 540 2.65 3.21 -22.88
N ILE A 541 2.48 3.61 -21.62
CA ILE A 541 2.18 2.64 -20.56
C ILE A 541 0.80 2.02 -20.84
N THR A 542 0.74 0.69 -20.87
CA THR A 542 -0.46 -0.10 -21.17
C THR A 542 -0.59 -1.26 -20.18
N LEU A 543 -1.73 -1.97 -20.22
CA LEU A 543 -1.90 -3.20 -19.43
C LEU A 543 -0.85 -4.27 -19.78
N ASP A 544 -0.34 -4.29 -21.01
CA ASP A 544 0.61 -5.29 -21.50
C ASP A 544 2.06 -5.00 -21.09
N ASN A 545 2.42 -3.74 -20.84
CA ASN A 545 3.79 -3.38 -20.45
C ASN A 545 3.94 -2.82 -19.02
N ILE A 546 2.88 -2.56 -18.26
CA ILE A 546 2.98 -2.09 -16.87
C ILE A 546 3.54 -3.15 -15.91
N SER A 547 4.49 -2.77 -15.04
CA SER A 547 5.00 -3.61 -13.94
C SER A 547 5.08 -2.78 -12.66
N PRO A 548 5.24 -3.38 -11.46
CA PRO A 548 5.40 -2.62 -10.22
C PRO A 548 6.56 -1.63 -10.28
N ALA A 549 7.69 -2.03 -10.90
CA ALA A 549 8.84 -1.15 -11.12
C ALA A 549 8.53 0.00 -12.09
N ARG A 550 7.79 -0.24 -13.17
CA ARG A 550 7.38 0.81 -14.12
C ARG A 550 6.33 1.75 -13.51
N ALA A 551 5.43 1.23 -12.68
CA ALA A 551 4.49 2.04 -11.90
C ALA A 551 5.24 2.95 -10.92
N ASP A 552 6.28 2.44 -10.26
CA ASP A 552 7.17 3.21 -9.39
C ASP A 552 7.85 4.36 -10.18
N LEU A 553 8.49 4.03 -11.30
CA LEU A 553 9.09 5.05 -12.18
C LEU A 553 8.08 6.12 -12.60
N ALA A 554 6.84 5.74 -12.93
CA ALA A 554 5.79 6.69 -13.30
C ALA A 554 5.43 7.66 -12.16
N VAL A 555 5.21 7.16 -10.93
CA VAL A 555 4.89 8.04 -9.78
C VAL A 555 6.08 8.90 -9.36
N ARG A 556 7.31 8.40 -9.49
CA ARG A 556 8.53 9.20 -9.27
C ARG A 556 8.69 10.31 -10.30
N SER A 557 8.46 10.00 -11.58
CA SER A 557 8.51 11.00 -12.64
C SER A 557 7.45 12.09 -12.44
N LEU A 558 6.22 11.73 -12.07
CA LEU A 558 5.20 12.71 -11.72
C LEU A 558 5.60 13.54 -10.49
N SER A 559 6.17 12.92 -9.46
CA SER A 559 6.65 13.65 -8.28
C SER A 559 7.73 14.68 -8.65
N ARG A 560 8.62 14.37 -9.60
CA ARG A 560 9.59 15.34 -10.13
C ARG A 560 8.93 16.48 -10.90
N VAL A 561 7.92 16.19 -11.72
CA VAL A 561 7.08 17.21 -12.39
C VAL A 561 6.45 18.15 -11.35
N HIS A 562 5.89 17.58 -10.29
CA HIS A 562 5.27 18.37 -9.21
C HIS A 562 6.29 19.22 -8.47
N CYS A 563 7.49 18.69 -8.17
CA CYS A 563 8.60 19.45 -7.56
C CYS A 563 9.09 20.61 -8.46
N SER A 564 8.72 20.63 -9.74
CA SER A 564 8.91 21.77 -10.63
C SER A 564 7.76 22.79 -10.60
N TYR A 565 6.82 22.64 -9.66
CA TYR A 565 5.63 23.48 -9.50
C TYR A 565 4.68 23.43 -10.72
N VAL A 566 4.63 22.27 -11.39
CA VAL A 566 3.73 22.00 -12.51
C VAL A 566 2.74 20.90 -12.12
N VAL A 567 1.45 21.20 -12.19
CA VAL A 567 0.38 20.19 -12.24
C VAL A 567 0.17 19.86 -13.71
N HIS A 568 0.24 18.60 -14.10
CA HIS A 568 0.11 18.19 -15.50
C HIS A 568 -1.32 18.38 -16.04
N GLY A 569 -2.34 18.05 -15.25
CA GLY A 569 -3.76 18.20 -15.57
C GLY A 569 -4.38 17.09 -16.44
N ASP A 570 -3.59 16.16 -16.98
CA ASP A 570 -4.05 15.03 -17.82
C ASP A 570 -3.13 13.79 -17.71
N VAL A 571 -2.45 13.60 -16.58
CA VAL A 571 -1.50 12.48 -16.43
C VAL A 571 -2.17 11.10 -16.42
N THR A 572 -3.47 11.04 -16.12
CA THR A 572 -4.26 9.79 -16.13
C THR A 572 -4.51 9.26 -17.53
N ASN A 573 -4.29 10.08 -18.55
CA ASN A 573 -4.27 9.62 -19.91
C ASN A 573 -2.96 8.87 -20.15
N MET A 574 -2.96 7.54 -20.02
CA MET A 574 -1.74 6.73 -20.01
C MET A 574 -0.87 6.86 -21.28
N LYS A 575 -1.41 7.44 -22.36
CA LYS A 575 -0.62 7.83 -23.53
C LYS A 575 0.45 8.89 -23.23
N ASN A 576 0.23 9.71 -22.19
CA ASN A 576 1.11 10.78 -21.70
C ASN A 576 2.23 10.26 -20.80
N LEU A 577 2.19 8.97 -20.44
CA LEU A 577 3.29 8.26 -19.78
C LEU A 577 4.00 7.38 -20.80
N ARG A 578 5.21 7.77 -21.19
CA ARG A 578 6.03 7.06 -22.17
C ARG A 578 7.06 6.21 -21.46
N LEU A 579 7.04 4.91 -21.74
CA LEU A 579 8.07 3.98 -21.36
C LEU A 579 9.17 3.97 -22.43
N ILE A 580 10.41 4.13 -21.98
CA ILE A 580 11.62 3.89 -22.76
C ILE A 580 12.29 2.69 -22.11
N ARG A 581 12.38 1.60 -22.86
CA ARG A 581 13.00 0.38 -22.33
C ARG A 581 14.51 0.55 -22.21
N GLY A 582 15.04 0.06 -21.10
CA GLY A 582 16.46 -0.08 -20.89
C GLY A 582 17.13 -0.88 -22.01
N ARG A 583 18.35 -0.48 -22.40
CA ARG A 583 19.22 -1.26 -23.30
C ARG A 583 20.55 -1.51 -22.60
N GLY A 584 21.02 -2.76 -22.63
CA GLY A 584 22.22 -3.17 -21.90
C GLY A 584 22.02 -2.99 -20.39
N ASP A 585 22.90 -2.18 -19.78
CA ASP A 585 22.88 -1.88 -18.34
C ASP A 585 22.02 -0.65 -17.97
N SER A 586 21.42 0.02 -18.95
CA SER A 586 20.56 1.17 -18.68
C SER A 586 19.20 0.71 -18.17
N PRO A 587 18.68 1.23 -17.04
CA PRO A 587 17.36 0.87 -16.56
C PRO A 587 16.25 1.47 -17.44
N ASP A 588 15.04 0.92 -17.29
CA ASP A 588 13.83 1.54 -17.85
C ASP A 588 13.66 2.99 -17.37
N ARG A 589 13.14 3.85 -18.25
CA ARG A 589 12.78 5.25 -17.95
C ARG A 589 11.32 5.49 -18.29
N VAL A 590 10.57 6.09 -17.37
CA VAL A 590 9.19 6.57 -17.64
C VAL A 590 9.22 8.09 -17.72
N VAL A 591 8.71 8.62 -18.84
CA VAL A 591 8.71 10.04 -19.17
C VAL A 591 7.28 10.55 -19.25
N VAL A 592 7.00 11.66 -18.57
CA VAL A 592 5.71 12.37 -18.66
C VAL A 592 5.78 13.37 -19.81
N ILE A 593 4.78 13.38 -20.70
CA ILE A 593 4.72 14.24 -21.90
C ILE A 593 3.36 14.93 -22.03
N ASP A 594 3.24 15.92 -22.92
CA ASP A 594 1.99 16.60 -23.28
C ASP A 594 1.45 17.56 -22.20
N PHE A 595 2.18 18.67 -21.97
CA PHE A 595 1.88 19.64 -20.91
C PHE A 595 0.96 20.78 -21.35
N ASP A 596 0.18 20.62 -22.41
CA ASP A 596 -0.72 21.67 -22.93
C ASP A 596 -1.96 21.91 -22.07
N HIS A 597 -2.27 20.98 -21.16
CA HIS A 597 -3.30 21.06 -20.12
C HIS A 597 -2.76 21.42 -18.73
N SER A 598 -1.46 21.71 -18.62
CA SER A 598 -0.81 21.95 -17.35
C SER A 598 -1.27 23.23 -16.66
N MET A 599 -1.12 23.23 -15.33
CA MET A 599 -1.35 24.39 -14.49
C MET A 599 -0.07 24.71 -13.74
N MET A 600 0.33 25.97 -13.81
CA MET A 600 1.46 26.52 -13.07
C MET A 600 1.13 27.95 -12.64
N SER A 601 1.99 28.56 -11.85
CA SER A 601 1.80 29.89 -11.27
C SER A 601 2.04 31.06 -12.22
N SER A 602 2.13 30.84 -13.54
CA SER A 602 2.44 31.94 -14.45
C SER A 602 1.26 32.92 -14.61
N TRP A 603 1.58 34.18 -14.31
CA TRP A 603 0.89 35.45 -14.60
C TRP A 603 -0.66 35.45 -14.52
N LYS A 604 -1.17 36.02 -13.42
CA LYS A 604 -2.54 36.53 -13.21
C LYS A 604 -3.66 35.51 -12.94
N ARG A 605 -3.36 34.23 -12.71
CA ARG A 605 -4.33 33.25 -12.17
C ARG A 605 -3.91 32.80 -10.77
N ALA A 606 -4.90 32.48 -9.94
CA ALA A 606 -4.67 31.89 -8.63
C ALA A 606 -3.75 30.65 -8.77
N TRP A 607 -2.77 30.53 -7.87
CA TRP A 607 -1.83 29.42 -7.83
C TRP A 607 -2.56 28.07 -7.87
N PRO A 608 -1.99 27.03 -8.52
CA PRO A 608 -2.47 25.67 -8.26
C PRO A 608 -2.30 25.42 -6.76
N SER A 609 -3.40 25.18 -6.06
CA SER A 609 -3.34 24.85 -4.64
C SER A 609 -2.56 23.56 -4.43
N ARG A 610 -1.88 23.39 -3.29
CA ARG A 610 -1.18 22.13 -2.92
C ARG A 610 -2.06 20.91 -3.12
N ILE A 611 -3.35 21.05 -2.81
CA ILE A 611 -4.33 19.98 -3.00
C ILE A 611 -4.46 19.50 -4.45
N ARG A 612 -4.22 20.35 -5.46
CA ARG A 612 -4.22 19.91 -6.87
C ARG A 612 -3.05 18.98 -7.17
N PHE A 613 -1.84 19.30 -6.71
CA PHE A 613 -0.68 18.40 -6.82
C PHE A 613 -0.94 17.07 -6.13
N TYR A 614 -1.55 17.11 -4.94
CA TYR A 614 -1.92 15.89 -4.21
C TYR A 614 -2.96 15.05 -4.94
N ASN A 615 -4.03 15.67 -5.42
CA ASN A 615 -5.08 14.98 -6.13
C ASN A 615 -4.54 14.34 -7.41
N GLU A 616 -3.70 15.04 -8.17
CA GLU A 616 -3.08 14.47 -9.37
C GLU A 616 -2.18 13.27 -9.03
N PHE A 617 -1.33 13.39 -8.02
CA PHE A 617 -0.46 12.30 -7.57
C PHE A 617 -1.28 11.08 -7.12
N MET A 618 -2.27 11.30 -6.25
CA MET A 618 -3.16 10.26 -5.77
C MET A 618 -3.91 9.59 -6.92
N THR A 619 -4.39 10.37 -7.88
CA THR A 619 -5.15 9.84 -9.02
C THR A 619 -4.26 8.96 -9.89
N LEU A 620 -3.04 9.39 -10.19
CA LEU A 620 -2.08 8.54 -10.91
C LEU A 620 -1.77 7.26 -10.14
N TRP A 621 -1.48 7.38 -8.84
CA TRP A 621 -1.19 6.22 -7.98
C TRP A 621 -2.35 5.22 -8.01
N VAL A 622 -3.59 5.68 -7.83
CA VAL A 622 -4.79 4.82 -7.87
C VAL A 622 -4.94 4.19 -9.25
N HIS A 623 -4.71 4.94 -10.32
CA HIS A 623 -4.79 4.40 -11.66
C HIS A 623 -3.79 3.27 -11.89
N LEU A 624 -2.53 3.43 -11.46
CA LEU A 624 -1.48 2.43 -11.63
C LEU A 624 -1.69 1.21 -10.72
N TYR A 625 -1.84 1.42 -9.42
CA TYR A 625 -1.81 0.35 -8.40
C TYR A 625 -3.19 -0.21 -8.03
N SER A 626 -4.27 0.55 -8.20
CA SER A 626 -5.64 0.07 -7.94
C SER A 626 -6.40 -0.29 -9.22
N TRP A 627 -5.86 0.02 -10.41
CA TRP A 627 -6.53 -0.29 -11.66
C TRP A 627 -5.65 -1.05 -12.64
N MET A 628 -4.58 -0.46 -13.17
CA MET A 628 -3.79 -1.09 -14.23
C MET A 628 -3.10 -2.39 -13.81
N LEU A 629 -2.37 -2.38 -12.69
CA LEU A 629 -1.70 -3.60 -12.19
C LEU A 629 -2.71 -4.70 -11.80
N PRO A 630 -3.79 -4.40 -11.06
CA PRO A 630 -4.90 -5.34 -10.86
C PRO A 630 -5.57 -5.84 -12.14
N MET A 631 -5.77 -4.99 -13.14
CA MET A 631 -6.36 -5.41 -14.43
C MET A 631 -5.40 -6.26 -15.23
N ARG A 632 -4.09 -6.01 -15.16
CA ARG A 632 -3.06 -6.85 -15.79
C ARG A 632 -3.13 -8.28 -15.27
N ARG A 633 -3.32 -8.48 -13.96
CA ARG A 633 -3.54 -9.80 -13.36
C ARG A 633 -4.66 -10.58 -14.06
N THR A 634 -5.77 -9.92 -14.37
CA THR A 634 -6.93 -10.54 -15.02
C THR A 634 -6.81 -10.66 -16.54
N TYR A 635 -6.32 -9.62 -17.22
CA TYR A 635 -6.49 -9.42 -18.66
C TYR A 635 -5.22 -9.61 -19.49
N CYS A 636 -4.06 -9.79 -18.87
CA CYS A 636 -2.83 -9.96 -19.63
C CYS A 636 -2.88 -11.28 -20.44
N LYS A 637 -2.65 -11.17 -21.75
CA LYS A 637 -2.76 -12.28 -22.71
C LYS A 637 -1.51 -13.17 -22.77
N THR A 638 -0.44 -12.78 -22.09
CA THR A 638 0.84 -13.51 -22.17
C THR A 638 0.80 -14.73 -21.26
N THR A 639 0.98 -15.92 -21.85
CA THR A 639 1.02 -17.22 -21.15
C THR A 639 2.17 -17.36 -20.15
N LYS A 640 3.17 -16.48 -20.19
CA LYS A 640 4.14 -16.28 -19.13
C LYS A 640 3.73 -15.02 -18.37
N HIS A 641 3.21 -15.17 -17.15
CA HIS A 641 2.91 -14.01 -16.32
C HIS A 641 4.21 -13.22 -16.06
N PRO A 642 4.31 -11.97 -16.55
CA PRO A 642 5.57 -11.21 -16.62
C PRO A 642 6.07 -10.66 -15.28
N HIS A 643 5.50 -11.11 -14.15
CA HIS A 643 6.06 -10.88 -12.82
C HIS A 643 7.00 -12.00 -12.39
N THR A 644 7.08 -13.11 -13.15
CA THR A 644 8.30 -13.92 -13.18
C THR A 644 9.41 -12.97 -13.60
N ILE A 645 10.14 -12.50 -12.59
CA ILE A 645 11.28 -11.60 -12.63
C ILE A 645 11.87 -11.62 -14.04
N GLU A 646 11.81 -10.51 -14.79
CA GLU A 646 12.63 -10.37 -16.01
C GLU A 646 14.00 -10.91 -15.62
N PRO A 647 14.46 -12.02 -16.26
CA PRO A 647 15.53 -12.83 -15.69
C PRO A 647 16.64 -11.89 -15.28
N LYS A 648 16.99 -11.91 -13.99
CA LYS A 648 18.08 -11.08 -13.46
C LYS A 648 19.18 -11.14 -14.50
N GLN A 649 19.60 -10.00 -15.06
CA GLN A 649 20.78 -9.88 -15.91
C GLN A 649 22.06 -10.20 -15.10
N ALA A 650 22.05 -11.28 -14.33
CA ALA A 650 23.11 -11.69 -13.41
C ALA A 650 23.98 -12.83 -13.97
N ASP A 651 23.63 -13.42 -15.12
CA ASP A 651 24.39 -14.53 -15.73
C ASP A 651 25.20 -14.15 -16.98
N LEU A 652 25.52 -12.87 -17.19
CA LEU A 652 26.50 -12.44 -18.19
C LEU A 652 27.80 -11.95 -17.53
N VAL A 653 28.43 -12.82 -16.73
CA VAL A 653 29.87 -12.75 -16.49
C VAL A 653 30.51 -13.86 -17.32
N PRO A 654 31.26 -13.55 -18.39
CA PRO A 654 32.06 -14.56 -19.07
C PRO A 654 33.14 -15.07 -18.10
N LYS A 655 33.27 -16.40 -18.00
CA LYS A 655 34.48 -17.03 -17.45
C LYS A 655 35.69 -16.76 -18.33
#